data_AF-A0A8I6SPH6-F1
#
_entry.id   AF-A0A8I6SPH6-F1
#
_cell.length_a   1.000
_cell.length_b   1.000
_cell.length_c   1.000
_cell.angle_alpha   90.00
_cell.angle_beta   90.00
_cell.angle_gamma   90.00
#
_symmetry.space_group_name_H-M   'P 1'
#
loop_
_entity.id
_entity.type
_entity.pdbx_description
1 polymer ?
#
loop_
_entity_poly.entity_id
_entity_poly.type
_entity_poly.pdbx_seq_one_letter_code
_entity_poly.pdbx_strand_id
1 'polypeptide(L)'
;MVRVISVHHFDSQVIQTCEEPLDVCTTTNDRLLIALPHHVIEVRDINLKGGKQFCFPTVDKVVKLLYCSTGNYVATLEKKQTRQGKEVAYTRVYTNWDKRVSSDEEPQSMRARIAGRVTPSSSQTGGEVLEMIELPVKFSNTTNFTCCQETGNVLVSCERVLCLFQLVNRTHDISRLKFLDFELWPVTLELSFAPLDLAVSEDVVAAVNDSCLHVFRINKGFARPTDWSSSTANSSPRNMAKNKTKREIKTSDDKKERSVSPVRLNELLREVSDGRNNHESKKLANGSLPVLALLPSVKCSMANNPARNLRASPFKPPGSVTMGVAIKEIPINEPWAEQMTTMVESLLQLELGNWDEQLNKEKFTCLLLRPQYKINTHYPSKSESSCPRMRSPAYCNLVAFNCLICTQQEGFMYHFPVYEGEVMSLGKCISEYSFTAPVKHIILEPYLLHAITTTGLETYTLRTVHAIEEDSNEETCPPVEEPISLIGIKPFMGVVNLLLSDSYIIILTSSTESAVRGDVNELTLYCLRLPSPGTLYTDFLAIGSTHKFTNPVTYCEMLTEAHSLLRSLTHVHSDPDYSPLQMEVELFRESCALVAEYYLSCDNEDDWTMGYKFSLEAQLNPTQFMDRLKKLDIEAKRVGIELNLTCGLIHYLKLCLTASDEEDKIPVGALNTLLDLIESKRDNSKPFLLSILILESSVLRQFSTERTIRMISQRIQDSKVTDSFDCLALAVLYITKGRADKAGAALGLSNENDVLIELLQKNWTLLFENTRQKIKVSSDDWEGVTLSELSVLLIDKKPRELAEVLSSLVLKSCVLNLQDVLQVFLTYLPARMGTGGTLLGKVLQDFLESVFHGWYTINSDWKPDQNEGQDVEGLKILMRSYLSNIVKPEKSSEVMCPENLFGAKRPHVLDLLPPFSQMDCNRSHHVSLLKLQCLLCSGWLEESSLSELTQFVGEYMPEDIGFSLLVLANPSKGVEMMVDKYPNLLPQFAKDMLLSEPELKHLIATIQTKIDEEQESYKEEDPESRLYTNVLEEVLNNLARTLSCEEFTKILPPGKEFEGYILKCQQTAHACHLKDMIMVTGHRLMATMNLKSFT
;
A
#
# COMPACT_ATOMS: atom_id res chain seq x y z
N MET A 1 5.19 -27.18 -13.55
CA MET A 1 4.43 -27.56 -14.77
C MET A 1 4.44 -26.35 -15.68
N VAL A 2 4.52 -26.52 -17.00
CA VAL A 2 4.60 -25.39 -17.96
C VAL A 2 3.41 -25.48 -18.91
N ARG A 3 2.75 -24.34 -19.18
CA ARG A 3 1.70 -24.25 -20.22
C ARG A 3 2.36 -24.24 -21.59
N VAL A 4 1.92 -25.08 -22.52
CA VAL A 4 2.49 -25.12 -23.88
C VAL A 4 1.49 -24.50 -24.86
N ILE A 5 1.90 -23.41 -25.49
CA ILE A 5 1.14 -22.63 -26.46
C ILE A 5 2.03 -22.50 -27.71
N SER A 6 1.46 -22.57 -28.91
CA SER A 6 2.24 -22.40 -30.15
C SER A 6 1.82 -21.12 -30.85
N VAL A 7 2.39 -19.99 -30.44
CA VAL A 7 2.07 -18.64 -30.98
C VAL A 7 3.30 -17.87 -31.46
N HIS A 8 4.51 -18.29 -31.07
CA HIS A 8 5.71 -17.54 -31.40
C HIS A 8 6.32 -18.00 -32.74
N HIS A 9 6.30 -17.12 -33.73
CA HIS A 9 6.88 -17.34 -35.06
C HIS A 9 7.87 -16.21 -35.41
N PHE A 10 8.94 -16.56 -36.14
CA PHE A 10 9.92 -15.56 -36.60
C PHE A 10 9.47 -15.03 -37.96
N ASP A 11 9.60 -13.72 -38.17
CA ASP A 11 9.17 -13.04 -39.41
C ASP A 11 9.97 -13.53 -40.62
N SER A 12 11.27 -13.76 -40.43
CA SER A 12 12.15 -14.26 -41.48
C SER A 12 13.39 -14.93 -40.89
N GLN A 13 14.09 -15.69 -41.74
CA GLN A 13 15.34 -16.34 -41.41
C GLN A 13 16.35 -16.07 -42.53
N VAL A 14 17.51 -15.53 -42.16
CA VAL A 14 18.64 -15.33 -43.06
C VAL A 14 19.78 -16.24 -42.60
N ILE A 15 20.37 -16.98 -43.54
CA ILE A 15 21.46 -17.92 -43.26
C ILE A 15 22.73 -17.39 -43.92
N GLN A 16 23.81 -17.35 -43.16
CA GLN A 16 25.13 -16.92 -43.64
C GLN A 16 26.21 -17.87 -43.11
N THR A 17 27.40 -17.78 -43.69
CA THR A 17 28.58 -18.47 -43.17
C THR A 17 29.61 -17.46 -42.67
N CYS A 18 30.36 -17.83 -41.64
CA CYS A 18 31.54 -17.10 -41.21
C CYS A 18 32.68 -18.06 -40.90
N GLU A 19 33.90 -17.54 -40.96
CA GLU A 19 35.06 -18.24 -40.43
C GLU A 19 34.91 -18.49 -38.92
N GLU A 20 35.57 -19.53 -38.40
CA GLU A 20 35.57 -19.89 -36.97
C GLU A 20 35.95 -18.69 -36.08
N PRO A 21 34.96 -18.09 -35.38
CA PRO A 21 35.18 -16.91 -34.58
C PRO A 21 35.73 -17.29 -33.20
N LEU A 22 36.59 -16.42 -32.66
CA LEU A 22 37.08 -16.54 -31.30
C LEU A 22 36.02 -16.12 -30.28
N ASP A 23 35.32 -15.04 -30.59
CA ASP A 23 34.14 -14.59 -29.87
C ASP A 23 33.29 -13.67 -30.76
N VAL A 24 32.03 -13.46 -30.38
CA VAL A 24 31.05 -12.67 -31.13
C VAL A 24 30.18 -11.82 -30.22
N CYS A 25 29.82 -10.62 -30.66
CA CYS A 25 28.84 -9.80 -29.96
C CYS A 25 28.02 -8.95 -30.93
N THR A 26 26.86 -8.49 -30.49
CA THR A 26 25.98 -7.58 -31.23
C THR A 26 26.20 -6.14 -30.78
N THR A 27 25.96 -5.19 -31.69
CA THR A 27 25.91 -3.75 -31.37
C THR A 27 24.54 -3.19 -31.72
N THR A 28 24.31 -1.93 -31.36
CA THR A 28 23.16 -1.16 -31.82
C THR A 28 23.10 -1.13 -33.36
N ASN A 29 21.89 -0.97 -33.91
CA ASN A 29 21.61 -0.99 -35.34
C ASN A 29 21.82 -2.36 -36.01
N ASP A 30 21.59 -3.45 -35.28
CA ASP A 30 21.68 -4.83 -35.79
C ASP A 30 23.01 -5.15 -36.50
N ARG A 31 24.14 -4.70 -35.94
CA ARG A 31 25.47 -5.11 -36.42
C ARG A 31 26.05 -6.23 -35.57
N LEU A 32 26.77 -7.13 -36.23
CA LEU A 32 27.47 -8.26 -35.62
C LEU A 32 28.98 -8.03 -35.69
N LEU A 33 29.64 -8.10 -34.54
CA LEU A 33 31.09 -8.07 -34.41
C LEU A 33 31.62 -9.48 -34.24
N ILE A 34 32.59 -9.85 -35.06
CA ILE A 34 33.18 -11.18 -35.11
C ILE A 34 34.68 -11.07 -34.91
N ALA A 35 35.19 -11.54 -33.77
CA ALA A 35 36.62 -11.59 -33.52
C ALA A 35 37.24 -12.80 -34.23
N LEU A 36 38.20 -12.56 -35.12
CA LEU A 36 38.84 -13.60 -35.91
C LEU A 36 40.24 -13.96 -35.38
N PRO A 37 40.76 -15.17 -35.68
CA PRO A 37 42.13 -15.59 -35.33
C PRO A 37 43.26 -14.68 -35.80
N HIS A 38 43.02 -13.86 -36.83
CA HIS A 38 44.02 -13.02 -37.52
C HIS A 38 44.22 -11.62 -36.90
N HIS A 39 43.88 -11.43 -35.62
CA HIS A 39 43.99 -10.12 -34.93
C HIS A 39 43.11 -9.02 -35.56
N VAL A 40 41.87 -9.38 -35.93
CA VAL A 40 40.91 -8.47 -36.57
C VAL A 40 39.52 -8.75 -36.03
N ILE A 41 38.73 -7.70 -35.85
CA ILE A 41 37.28 -7.78 -35.64
C ILE A 41 36.59 -7.41 -36.95
N GLU A 42 35.79 -8.33 -37.47
CA GLU A 42 34.93 -8.15 -38.64
C GLU A 42 33.57 -7.61 -38.22
N VAL A 43 33.09 -6.58 -38.91
CA VAL A 43 31.80 -5.95 -38.69
C VAL A 43 30.86 -6.31 -39.84
N ARG A 44 29.71 -6.90 -39.51
CA ARG A 44 28.66 -7.26 -40.47
C ARG A 44 27.36 -6.54 -40.12
N ASP A 45 26.65 -6.05 -41.13
CA ASP A 45 25.33 -5.45 -40.98
C ASP A 45 24.26 -6.49 -41.34
N ILE A 46 23.49 -6.95 -40.34
CA ILE A 46 22.52 -8.02 -40.50
C ILE A 46 21.38 -7.61 -41.45
N ASN A 47 21.01 -6.32 -41.45
CA ASN A 47 19.96 -5.78 -42.31
C ASN A 47 20.37 -5.78 -43.80
N LEU A 48 21.67 -5.64 -44.09
CA LEU A 48 22.22 -5.73 -45.45
C LEU A 48 22.58 -7.18 -45.85
N LYS A 49 21.74 -8.15 -45.45
CA LYS A 49 21.96 -9.60 -45.64
C LYS A 49 23.27 -10.10 -45.00
N GLY A 50 23.79 -9.39 -43.99
CA GLY A 50 25.00 -9.73 -43.21
C GLY A 50 26.28 -9.87 -44.02
N GLY A 51 26.39 -9.13 -45.12
CA GLY A 51 27.67 -8.97 -45.80
C GLY A 51 28.71 -8.33 -44.88
N LYS A 52 29.97 -8.70 -45.08
CA LYS A 52 31.12 -8.01 -44.47
C LYS A 52 31.10 -6.53 -44.84
N GLN A 53 31.00 -5.66 -43.84
CA GLN A 53 30.99 -4.21 -44.04
C GLN A 53 32.42 -3.65 -43.98
N PHE A 54 33.12 -3.93 -42.89
CA PHE A 54 34.52 -3.54 -42.70
C PHE A 54 35.18 -4.37 -41.61
N CYS A 55 36.47 -4.14 -41.37
CA CYS A 55 37.27 -4.78 -40.34
C CYS A 55 38.14 -3.75 -39.63
N PHE A 56 38.40 -3.95 -38.34
CA PHE A 56 39.40 -3.16 -37.61
C PHE A 56 40.38 -4.06 -36.83
N PRO A 57 41.66 -3.66 -36.70
CA PRO A 57 42.68 -4.51 -36.10
C PRO A 57 42.57 -4.57 -34.57
N THR A 58 43.00 -5.70 -34.00
CA THR A 58 43.25 -5.89 -32.56
C THR A 58 44.75 -6.03 -32.28
N VAL A 59 45.16 -5.83 -31.03
CA VAL A 59 46.58 -5.88 -30.66
C VAL A 59 47.08 -7.32 -30.48
N ASP A 60 46.33 -8.14 -29.75
CA ASP A 60 46.62 -9.54 -29.48
C ASP A 60 45.37 -10.41 -29.81
N LYS A 61 45.40 -11.70 -29.47
CA LYS A 61 44.32 -12.65 -29.80
C LYS A 61 43.14 -12.46 -28.84
N VAL A 62 41.96 -12.12 -29.36
CA VAL A 62 40.74 -11.92 -28.56
C VAL A 62 40.24 -13.24 -28.00
N VAL A 63 39.79 -13.24 -26.74
CA VAL A 63 39.17 -14.38 -26.06
C VAL A 63 37.75 -14.08 -25.63
N LYS A 64 37.46 -12.83 -25.27
CA LYS A 64 36.12 -12.35 -24.97
C LYS A 64 35.91 -10.96 -25.56
N LEU A 65 34.73 -10.70 -26.09
CA LEU A 65 34.32 -9.50 -26.81
C LEU A 65 32.97 -9.02 -26.29
N LEU A 66 32.86 -7.76 -25.87
CA LEU A 66 31.61 -7.13 -25.45
C LEU A 66 31.50 -5.71 -25.99
N TYR A 67 30.30 -5.30 -26.38
CA TYR A 67 29.99 -3.94 -26.79
C TYR A 67 29.26 -3.20 -25.66
N CYS A 68 29.56 -1.91 -25.51
CA CYS A 68 28.86 -1.02 -24.59
C CYS A 68 28.17 0.11 -25.37
N SER A 69 26.84 0.20 -25.26
CA SER A 69 26.04 1.22 -25.94
C SER A 69 26.31 2.64 -25.42
N THR A 70 26.27 2.83 -24.09
CA THR A 70 26.45 4.15 -23.43
C THR A 70 27.79 4.80 -23.76
N GLY A 71 28.87 4.02 -23.85
CA GLY A 71 30.21 4.52 -24.19
C GLY A 71 30.56 4.44 -25.67
N ASN A 72 29.73 3.81 -26.50
CA ASN A 72 30.02 3.40 -27.88
C ASN A 72 31.47 2.86 -28.05
N TYR A 73 31.79 1.80 -27.31
CA TYR A 73 33.10 1.16 -27.36
C TYR A 73 32.99 -0.36 -27.39
N VAL A 74 34.05 -1.00 -27.90
CA VAL A 74 34.20 -2.46 -27.92
C VAL A 74 35.27 -2.85 -26.92
N ALA A 75 34.90 -3.56 -25.86
CA ALA A 75 35.83 -4.08 -24.87
C ALA A 75 36.22 -5.53 -25.19
N THR A 76 37.48 -5.85 -24.95
CA THR A 76 38.09 -7.13 -25.29
C THR A 76 38.95 -7.65 -24.15
N LEU A 77 38.97 -8.96 -23.99
CA LEU A 77 40.00 -9.68 -23.25
C LEU A 77 40.92 -10.33 -24.27
N GLU A 78 42.17 -9.89 -24.32
CA GLU A 78 43.14 -10.36 -25.30
C GLU A 78 44.28 -11.10 -24.63
N LYS A 79 44.68 -12.23 -25.21
CA LYS A 79 45.77 -13.06 -24.70
C LYS A 79 47.02 -12.91 -25.54
N LYS A 80 48.12 -12.67 -24.83
CA LYS A 80 49.46 -12.53 -25.39
C LYS A 80 50.36 -13.64 -24.85
N GLN A 81 51.05 -14.32 -25.74
CA GLN A 81 52.12 -15.23 -25.36
C GLN A 81 53.41 -14.43 -25.14
N THR A 82 53.91 -14.43 -23.90
CA THR A 82 55.18 -13.76 -23.57
C THR A 82 56.36 -14.51 -24.19
N ARG A 83 57.51 -13.84 -24.31
CA ARG A 83 58.78 -14.45 -24.79
C ARG A 83 59.24 -15.64 -23.94
N GLN A 84 58.74 -15.76 -22.71
CA GLN A 84 59.01 -16.87 -21.79
C GLN A 84 57.97 -18.01 -21.89
N GLY A 85 57.05 -17.95 -22.87
CA GLY A 85 56.01 -18.95 -23.07
C GLY A 85 54.80 -18.84 -22.12
N LYS A 86 54.82 -17.91 -21.16
CA LYS A 86 53.68 -17.64 -20.27
C LYS A 86 52.61 -16.84 -21.01
N GLU A 87 51.36 -17.29 -20.93
CA GLU A 87 50.19 -16.57 -21.46
C GLU A 87 49.75 -15.50 -20.45
N VAL A 88 49.54 -14.26 -20.91
CA VAL A 88 49.07 -13.13 -20.10
C VAL A 88 47.87 -12.50 -20.79
N ALA A 89 46.82 -12.22 -20.03
CA ALA A 89 45.60 -11.60 -20.54
C ALA A 89 45.52 -10.11 -20.19
N TYR A 90 45.14 -9.28 -21.16
CA TYR A 90 44.96 -7.84 -21.06
C TYR A 90 43.52 -7.46 -21.39
N THR A 91 42.95 -6.52 -20.63
CA THR A 91 41.65 -5.93 -20.98
C THR A 91 41.88 -4.64 -21.75
N ARG A 92 41.29 -4.52 -22.94
CA ARG A 92 41.46 -3.39 -23.85
C ARG A 92 40.12 -2.90 -24.37
N VAL A 93 40.02 -1.60 -24.57
CA VAL A 93 38.81 -0.93 -25.09
C VAL A 93 39.13 -0.24 -26.41
N TYR A 94 38.33 -0.51 -27.43
CA TYR A 94 38.41 0.09 -28.76
C TYR A 94 37.30 1.14 -28.91
N THR A 95 37.69 2.39 -29.16
CA THR A 95 36.76 3.52 -29.37
C THR A 95 36.90 4.07 -30.80
N ASN A 96 35.86 4.75 -31.30
CA ASN A 96 35.76 5.19 -32.70
C ASN A 96 35.91 4.04 -33.71
N TRP A 97 35.51 2.83 -33.31
CA TRP A 97 35.56 1.62 -34.14
C TRP A 97 34.59 1.70 -35.33
N ASP A 98 33.56 2.53 -35.23
CA ASP A 98 32.49 2.76 -36.21
C ASP A 98 32.74 3.97 -37.13
N LYS A 99 33.75 4.80 -36.85
CA LYS A 99 34.08 6.02 -37.62
C LYS A 99 35.15 5.69 -38.66
N ARG A 100 34.87 5.95 -39.94
CA ARG A 100 35.74 5.54 -41.05
C ARG A 100 36.10 6.72 -41.94
N VAL A 101 37.36 6.76 -42.37
CA VAL A 101 37.85 7.62 -43.45
C VAL A 101 37.56 6.95 -44.80
N SER A 102 37.17 7.75 -45.80
CA SER A 102 36.44 7.40 -47.02
C SER A 102 37.13 6.51 -48.08
N SER A 103 38.03 5.59 -47.72
CA SER A 103 38.67 4.65 -48.66
C SER A 103 38.62 3.21 -48.17
N ASP A 104 37.97 2.32 -48.93
CA ASP A 104 37.70 0.92 -48.59
C ASP A 104 38.95 0.01 -48.51
N GLU A 105 40.12 0.48 -48.99
CA GLU A 105 41.28 -0.38 -49.28
C GLU A 105 42.43 -0.31 -48.25
N GLU A 106 42.46 0.69 -47.34
CA GLU A 106 43.52 0.79 -46.33
C GLU A 106 43.06 0.33 -44.93
N PRO A 107 43.86 -0.49 -44.21
CA PRO A 107 43.54 -0.88 -42.84
C PRO A 107 43.51 0.35 -41.93
N GLN A 108 42.44 0.51 -41.15
CA GLN A 108 42.29 1.63 -40.24
C GLN A 108 43.47 1.69 -39.26
N SER A 109 44.25 2.77 -39.32
CA SER A 109 45.35 2.97 -38.39
C SER A 109 44.83 3.03 -36.95
N MET A 110 45.47 2.27 -36.05
CA MET A 110 45.10 2.18 -34.64
C MET A 110 46.09 2.93 -33.77
N ARG A 111 45.59 3.65 -32.78
CA ARG A 111 46.39 4.32 -31.77
C ARG A 111 46.24 3.68 -30.40
N ALA A 112 47.36 3.27 -29.80
CA ALA A 112 47.40 2.66 -28.47
C ALA A 112 47.67 3.69 -27.36
N ARG A 113 46.94 3.60 -26.24
CA ARG A 113 47.23 4.33 -25.00
C ARG A 113 46.82 3.54 -23.76
N ILE A 114 47.27 3.98 -22.59
CA ILE A 114 46.95 3.37 -21.30
C ILE A 114 46.02 4.30 -20.54
N ALA A 115 44.89 3.77 -20.06
CA ALA A 115 43.87 4.53 -19.35
C ALA A 115 44.45 5.31 -18.15
N GLY A 116 44.10 6.59 -18.04
CA GLY A 116 44.53 7.46 -16.93
C GLY A 116 46.03 7.77 -16.84
N ARG A 117 46.87 7.23 -17.76
CA ARG A 117 48.33 7.45 -17.75
C ARG A 117 48.86 8.20 -18.96
N VAL A 118 48.16 8.12 -20.10
CA VAL A 118 48.61 8.70 -21.36
C VAL A 118 47.53 9.61 -21.93
N THR A 119 47.73 10.92 -21.80
CA THR A 119 46.85 11.93 -22.40
C THR A 119 47.08 12.03 -23.91
N PRO A 120 46.04 11.99 -24.74
CA PRO A 120 46.18 12.14 -26.18
C PRO A 120 46.61 13.56 -26.57
N SER A 121 47.58 13.73 -27.48
CA SER A 121 48.03 15.06 -27.90
C SER A 121 46.99 15.85 -28.72
N SER A 122 47.17 17.17 -28.84
CA SER A 122 46.20 18.12 -29.46
C SER A 122 45.91 17.87 -30.94
N SER A 123 46.88 17.39 -31.73
CA SER A 123 46.65 16.98 -33.14
C SER A 123 45.98 15.61 -33.26
N GLN A 124 45.81 14.93 -32.13
CA GLN A 124 45.34 13.54 -32.03
C GLN A 124 44.06 13.42 -31.17
N THR A 125 43.50 14.52 -30.68
CA THR A 125 42.21 14.53 -29.97
C THR A 125 41.13 14.87 -31.00
N GLY A 126 40.00 14.15 -31.02
CA GLY A 126 38.84 14.48 -31.88
C GLY A 126 38.85 13.95 -33.32
N GLY A 127 39.70 12.98 -33.68
CA GLY A 127 39.74 12.38 -35.02
C GLY A 127 38.87 11.12 -35.19
N GLU A 128 38.52 10.79 -36.44
CA GLU A 128 37.87 9.52 -36.87
C GLU A 128 38.82 8.30 -36.83
N VAL A 129 39.81 8.32 -35.95
CA VAL A 129 40.85 7.29 -35.86
C VAL A 129 40.51 6.32 -34.73
N LEU A 130 40.69 5.03 -35.01
CA LEU A 130 40.52 3.96 -34.03
C LEU A 130 41.51 4.12 -32.88
N GLU A 131 41.00 4.19 -31.65
CA GLU A 131 41.84 4.20 -30.45
C GLU A 131 41.67 2.91 -29.64
N MET A 132 42.78 2.32 -29.24
CA MET A 132 42.87 1.23 -28.27
C MET A 132 43.35 1.79 -26.93
N ILE A 133 42.57 1.57 -25.88
CA ILE A 133 42.84 1.97 -24.50
C ILE A 133 43.05 0.70 -23.67
N GLU A 134 44.25 0.48 -23.18
CA GLU A 134 44.55 -0.62 -22.26
C GLU A 134 44.14 -0.25 -20.83
N LEU A 135 43.40 -1.12 -20.16
CA LEU A 135 42.99 -0.94 -18.76
C LEU A 135 44.07 -1.51 -17.82
N PRO A 136 44.80 -0.67 -17.06
CA PRO A 136 45.96 -1.10 -16.30
C PRO A 136 45.55 -1.80 -15.00
N VAL A 137 45.61 -3.13 -14.96
CA VAL A 137 45.37 -3.91 -13.74
C VAL A 137 46.70 -4.28 -13.06
N LYS A 138 46.77 -4.16 -11.72
CA LYS A 138 47.99 -4.45 -10.94
C LYS A 138 48.22 -5.96 -10.69
N PHE A 139 47.23 -6.81 -11.00
CA PHE A 139 47.25 -8.25 -10.73
C PHE A 139 47.75 -9.05 -11.95
N SER A 140 48.34 -10.22 -11.68
CA SER A 140 49.18 -10.91 -12.66
C SER A 140 48.45 -11.61 -13.81
N ASN A 141 47.13 -11.78 -13.74
CA ASN A 141 46.33 -12.30 -14.85
C ASN A 141 44.84 -11.88 -14.75
N THR A 142 44.31 -11.31 -15.83
CA THR A 142 42.87 -11.05 -15.95
C THR A 142 42.15 -12.35 -16.30
N THR A 143 41.09 -12.69 -15.57
CA THR A 143 40.30 -13.91 -15.82
C THR A 143 39.06 -13.64 -16.66
N ASN A 144 38.36 -12.53 -16.41
CA ASN A 144 37.13 -12.16 -17.09
C ASN A 144 36.90 -10.64 -16.97
N PHE A 145 35.92 -10.11 -17.71
CA PHE A 145 35.43 -8.75 -17.56
C PHE A 145 33.96 -8.64 -17.99
N THR A 146 33.30 -7.58 -17.57
CA THR A 146 31.95 -7.20 -18.00
C THR A 146 31.83 -5.68 -18.08
N CYS A 147 30.88 -5.17 -18.85
CA CYS A 147 30.62 -3.73 -18.99
C CYS A 147 29.17 -3.42 -18.62
N CYS A 148 28.98 -2.32 -17.90
CA CYS A 148 27.67 -1.82 -17.51
C CYS A 148 27.07 -1.06 -18.70
N GLN A 149 25.92 -1.51 -19.18
CA GLN A 149 25.29 -0.90 -20.35
C GLN A 149 24.72 0.49 -20.03
N GLU A 150 24.42 0.78 -18.76
CA GLU A 150 23.77 2.01 -18.31
C GLU A 150 24.76 3.13 -17.99
N THR A 151 25.92 2.78 -17.41
CA THR A 151 26.95 3.76 -17.00
C THR A 151 28.17 3.78 -17.92
N GLY A 152 28.38 2.71 -18.69
CA GLY A 152 29.57 2.49 -19.49
C GLY A 152 30.82 2.09 -18.70
N ASN A 153 30.71 1.88 -17.39
CA ASN A 153 31.81 1.40 -16.56
C ASN A 153 32.22 -0.05 -16.91
N VAL A 154 33.48 -0.39 -16.69
CA VAL A 154 34.02 -1.74 -16.93
C VAL A 154 34.45 -2.38 -15.62
N LEU A 155 33.97 -3.58 -15.35
CA LEU A 155 34.38 -4.37 -14.20
C LEU A 155 35.28 -5.51 -14.66
N VAL A 156 36.53 -5.52 -14.19
CA VAL A 156 37.56 -6.49 -14.56
C VAL A 156 37.82 -7.44 -13.40
N SER A 157 37.80 -8.75 -13.64
CA SER A 157 38.13 -9.75 -12.62
C SER A 157 39.53 -10.33 -12.80
N CYS A 158 40.25 -10.44 -11.70
CA CYS A 158 41.54 -11.08 -11.57
C CYS A 158 41.44 -12.15 -10.49
N GLU A 159 41.16 -13.38 -10.90
CA GLU A 159 40.83 -14.49 -9.99
C GLU A 159 39.67 -14.12 -9.05
N ARG A 160 39.92 -13.82 -7.78
CA ARG A 160 38.89 -13.45 -6.80
C ARG A 160 38.72 -11.94 -6.64
N VAL A 161 39.58 -11.14 -7.25
CA VAL A 161 39.61 -9.69 -7.07
C VAL A 161 38.92 -9.01 -8.25
N LEU A 162 38.00 -8.08 -7.96
CA LEU A 162 37.34 -7.23 -8.93
C LEU A 162 37.94 -5.82 -8.89
N CYS A 163 38.20 -5.26 -10.07
CA CYS A 163 38.67 -3.90 -10.29
C CYS A 163 37.65 -3.15 -11.16
N LEU A 164 37.11 -2.06 -10.64
CA LEU A 164 36.17 -1.21 -11.37
C LEU A 164 36.92 -0.09 -12.10
N PHE A 165 36.64 0.07 -13.38
CA PHE A 165 37.11 1.18 -14.21
C PHE A 165 35.92 2.06 -14.59
N GLN A 166 35.94 3.30 -14.14
CA GLN A 166 34.90 4.27 -14.40
C GLN A 166 35.10 4.93 -15.75
N LEU A 167 34.04 5.02 -16.55
CA LEU A 167 34.03 5.78 -17.79
C LEU A 167 34.06 7.27 -17.50
N VAL A 168 35.00 7.99 -18.12
CA VAL A 168 35.17 9.44 -17.95
C VAL A 168 35.35 10.14 -19.29
N ASN A 169 34.76 11.34 -19.41
CA ASN A 169 35.02 12.24 -20.52
C ASN A 169 36.02 13.31 -20.08
N ARG A 170 37.27 13.19 -20.52
CA ARG A 170 38.33 14.13 -20.22
C ARG A 170 38.43 15.18 -21.33
N THR A 171 38.84 16.39 -20.96
CA THR A 171 39.07 17.48 -21.91
C THR A 171 40.57 17.71 -21.98
N HIS A 172 41.12 17.73 -23.19
CA HIS A 172 42.52 18.03 -23.39
C HIS A 172 42.79 19.52 -23.10
N ASP A 173 43.82 19.81 -22.30
CA ASP A 173 44.03 21.15 -21.73
C ASP A 173 44.27 22.23 -22.79
N ILE A 174 44.99 21.89 -23.86
CA ILE A 174 45.39 22.84 -24.91
C ILE A 174 44.34 22.93 -26.01
N SER A 175 43.96 21.80 -26.61
CA SER A 175 43.01 21.76 -27.74
C SER A 175 41.56 21.95 -27.32
N ARG A 176 41.24 21.81 -26.01
CA ARG A 176 39.88 21.82 -25.46
C ARG A 176 38.96 20.74 -26.05
N LEU A 177 39.52 19.76 -26.75
CA LEU A 177 38.79 18.64 -27.33
C LEU A 177 38.53 17.58 -26.26
N LYS A 178 37.32 17.03 -26.28
CA LYS A 178 36.90 15.96 -25.38
C LYS A 178 37.34 14.60 -25.93
N PHE A 179 37.75 13.71 -25.04
CA PHE A 179 38.05 12.32 -25.35
C PHE A 179 37.56 11.42 -24.22
N LEU A 180 37.25 10.17 -24.58
CA LEU A 180 36.80 9.14 -23.66
C LEU A 180 38.01 8.51 -22.97
N ASP A 181 38.01 8.32 -21.67
CA ASP A 181 39.04 7.59 -20.94
C ASP A 181 38.45 6.77 -19.79
N PHE A 182 39.29 5.99 -19.11
CA PHE A 182 38.87 5.20 -17.95
C PHE A 182 39.73 5.49 -16.73
N GLU A 183 39.09 5.56 -15.56
CA GLU A 183 39.75 5.76 -14.27
C GLU A 183 39.57 4.54 -13.39
N LEU A 184 40.68 4.04 -12.84
CA LEU A 184 40.63 2.93 -11.90
C LEU A 184 40.06 3.41 -10.57
N TRP A 185 38.99 2.75 -10.13
CA TRP A 185 38.42 2.98 -8.81
C TRP A 185 39.45 2.65 -7.71
N PRO A 186 39.63 3.49 -6.66
CA PRO A 186 40.67 3.32 -5.64
C PRO A 186 40.47 2.09 -4.75
N VAL A 187 39.36 1.37 -4.88
CA VAL A 187 39.02 0.20 -4.08
C VAL A 187 38.90 -1.04 -4.96
N THR A 188 39.43 -2.16 -4.48
CA THR A 188 39.24 -3.49 -5.05
C THR A 188 38.31 -4.33 -4.18
N LEU A 189 37.49 -5.18 -4.81
CA LEU A 189 36.56 -6.07 -4.12
C LEU A 189 37.07 -7.51 -4.22
N GLU A 190 37.31 -8.17 -3.10
CA GLU A 190 37.75 -9.56 -3.06
C GLU A 190 36.59 -10.47 -2.68
N LEU A 191 36.20 -11.35 -3.61
CA LEU A 191 35.12 -12.31 -3.46
C LEU A 191 35.59 -13.58 -2.73
N SER A 192 34.63 -14.31 -2.17
CA SER A 192 34.88 -15.62 -1.54
C SER A 192 35.26 -16.72 -2.55
N PHE A 193 35.00 -16.51 -3.85
CA PHE A 193 35.29 -17.42 -4.95
C PHE A 193 35.76 -16.65 -6.20
N ALA A 194 36.37 -17.36 -7.15
CA ALA A 194 36.72 -16.78 -8.45
C ALA A 194 35.53 -16.91 -9.42
N PRO A 195 34.94 -15.81 -9.91
CA PRO A 195 33.80 -15.86 -10.82
C PRO A 195 34.21 -16.37 -12.20
N LEU A 196 33.39 -17.25 -12.75
CA LEU A 196 33.46 -17.68 -14.15
C LEU A 196 32.68 -16.72 -15.05
N ASP A 197 31.61 -16.13 -14.54
CA ASP A 197 30.82 -15.12 -15.27
C ASP A 197 30.40 -13.96 -14.34
N LEU A 198 30.21 -12.79 -14.95
CA LEU A 198 29.96 -11.52 -14.27
C LEU A 198 28.94 -10.70 -15.05
N ALA A 199 27.94 -10.19 -14.33
CA ALA A 199 27.02 -9.20 -14.85
C ALA A 199 27.01 -7.98 -13.92
N VAL A 200 26.97 -6.79 -14.50
CA VAL A 200 26.88 -5.52 -13.77
C VAL A 200 25.80 -4.66 -14.42
N SER A 201 24.93 -4.11 -13.59
CA SER A 201 23.91 -3.16 -14.01
C SER A 201 23.75 -2.13 -12.91
N GLU A 202 23.91 -0.86 -13.27
CA GLU A 202 23.95 0.25 -12.31
C GLU A 202 24.91 -0.05 -11.14
N ASP A 203 24.41 -0.05 -9.90
CA ASP A 203 25.16 -0.30 -8.67
C ASP A 203 25.10 -1.76 -8.18
N VAL A 204 24.51 -2.66 -8.97
CA VAL A 204 24.37 -4.10 -8.65
C VAL A 204 25.31 -4.95 -9.50
N VAL A 205 25.99 -5.89 -8.84
CA VAL A 205 26.90 -6.86 -9.45
C VAL A 205 26.42 -8.27 -9.12
N ALA A 206 26.34 -9.13 -10.13
CA ALA A 206 26.12 -10.56 -9.99
C ALA A 206 27.38 -11.31 -10.43
N ALA A 207 27.90 -12.16 -9.53
CA ALA A 207 29.07 -12.98 -9.75
C ALA A 207 28.72 -14.45 -9.58
N VAL A 208 29.12 -15.30 -10.53
CA VAL A 208 28.79 -16.74 -10.51
C VAL A 208 29.99 -17.59 -10.86
N ASN A 209 30.11 -18.76 -10.22
CA ASN A 209 30.95 -19.86 -10.67
C ASN A 209 30.10 -21.14 -10.81
N ASP A 210 30.71 -22.31 -11.00
CA ASP A 210 29.95 -23.55 -11.19
C ASP A 210 28.97 -23.89 -10.05
N SER A 211 29.16 -23.40 -8.82
CA SER A 211 28.37 -23.79 -7.64
C SER A 211 27.79 -22.67 -6.79
N CYS A 212 28.29 -21.44 -6.95
CA CYS A 212 27.98 -20.30 -6.10
C CYS A 212 27.55 -19.10 -6.96
N LEU A 213 26.48 -18.42 -6.53
CA LEU A 213 26.02 -17.13 -7.06
C LEU A 213 25.99 -16.11 -5.92
N HIS A 214 26.64 -14.97 -6.12
CA HIS A 214 26.58 -13.83 -5.21
C HIS A 214 26.14 -12.59 -5.98
N VAL A 215 24.95 -12.07 -5.64
CA VAL A 215 24.45 -10.77 -6.09
C VAL A 215 24.60 -9.78 -4.94
N PHE A 216 25.28 -8.67 -5.20
CA PHE A 216 25.54 -7.64 -4.20
C PHE A 216 25.52 -6.25 -4.82
N ARG A 217 25.24 -5.25 -3.99
CA ARG A 217 25.18 -3.85 -4.34
C ARG A 217 26.40 -3.11 -3.81
N ILE A 218 26.90 -2.15 -4.58
CA ILE A 218 28.03 -1.29 -4.23
C ILE A 218 27.49 0.10 -3.88
N ASN A 219 27.52 0.46 -2.60
CA ASN A 219 27.00 1.72 -2.07
C ASN A 219 28.13 2.66 -1.59
N LYS A 220 27.82 3.95 -1.50
CA LYS A 220 28.64 4.93 -0.77
C LYS A 220 28.38 4.74 0.73
N GLY A 221 29.41 4.38 1.48
CA GLY A 221 29.34 4.27 2.94
C GLY A 221 29.27 5.63 3.62
N PHE A 222 28.37 5.75 4.60
CA PHE A 222 28.52 6.70 5.69
C PHE A 222 29.09 5.91 6.87
N ALA A 223 30.35 6.13 7.22
CA ALA A 223 30.91 5.53 8.43
C ALA A 223 30.19 6.12 9.66
N ARG A 224 29.36 5.33 10.34
CA ARG A 224 29.05 5.60 11.75
C ARG A 224 30.13 4.95 12.61
N PRO A 225 30.67 5.62 13.65
CA PRO A 225 31.76 5.09 14.49
C PRO A 225 31.45 3.80 15.29
N THR A 226 30.32 3.12 15.05
CA THR A 226 29.87 1.94 15.80
C THR A 226 30.15 0.60 15.11
N ASP A 227 30.52 0.61 13.83
CA ASP A 227 30.58 -0.63 13.02
C ASP A 227 31.92 -1.39 13.15
N TRP A 228 32.81 -0.92 14.03
CA TRP A 228 33.90 -1.72 14.55
C TRP A 228 33.47 -2.45 15.82
N SER A 229 32.54 -3.40 15.67
CA SER A 229 32.44 -4.50 16.62
C SER A 229 31.87 -5.74 15.94
N SER A 230 32.75 -6.72 15.74
CA SER A 230 32.39 -8.12 15.61
C SER A 230 31.51 -8.52 16.81
N SER A 231 30.20 -8.60 16.61
CA SER A 231 29.30 -9.18 17.61
C SER A 231 28.56 -10.37 16.98
N THR A 232 29.02 -11.55 17.39
CA THR A 232 28.36 -12.85 17.29
C THR A 232 26.86 -12.74 17.59
N ALA A 233 26.03 -13.05 16.59
CA ALA A 233 24.60 -13.22 16.77
C ALA A 233 24.33 -14.54 17.51
N ASN A 234 24.06 -14.43 18.82
CA ASN A 234 23.37 -15.47 19.58
C ASN A 234 21.90 -15.05 19.71
N SER A 235 21.01 -15.71 18.98
CA SER A 235 19.58 -15.70 19.29
C SER A 235 18.98 -17.07 18.99
N SER A 236 18.92 -17.90 20.02
CA SER A 236 18.11 -19.12 20.03
C SER A 236 16.62 -18.75 20.06
N PRO A 237 15.76 -19.32 19.19
CA PRO A 237 14.32 -19.27 19.39
C PRO A 237 13.94 -20.27 20.49
N ARG A 238 13.33 -19.77 21.56
CA ARG A 238 12.68 -20.62 22.57
C ARG A 238 11.45 -21.28 21.97
N ASN A 239 11.44 -22.61 22.04
CA ASN A 239 10.26 -23.47 21.87
C ASN A 239 9.07 -22.98 22.71
N MET A 240 7.88 -22.92 22.11
CA MET A 240 6.64 -23.40 22.76
C MET A 240 5.57 -23.79 21.72
N ALA A 241 4.77 -24.80 22.10
CA ALA A 241 3.50 -25.27 21.53
C ALA A 241 3.50 -26.35 20.41
N LYS A 242 3.59 -27.62 20.85
CA LYS A 242 2.69 -28.73 20.41
C LYS A 242 1.63 -28.86 21.54
N ASN A 243 0.34 -29.15 21.38
CA ASN A 243 -0.34 -30.13 20.54
C ASN A 243 -1.88 -29.96 20.60
N LYS A 244 -2.54 -30.28 19.47
CA LYS A 244 -3.82 -31.02 19.28
C LYS A 244 -5.13 -30.55 19.95
N THR A 245 -6.13 -30.36 19.08
CA THR A 245 -7.35 -31.19 19.13
C THR A 245 -7.92 -31.41 17.72
N LYS A 246 -8.07 -32.69 17.35
CA LYS A 246 -8.80 -33.16 16.17
C LYS A 246 -10.30 -32.98 16.40
N ARG A 247 -11.03 -32.51 15.39
CA ARG A 247 -12.46 -32.86 15.20
C ARG A 247 -12.69 -33.22 13.74
N GLU A 248 -13.14 -34.44 13.54
CA GLU A 248 -13.67 -34.98 12.30
C GLU A 248 -15.05 -34.36 12.03
N ILE A 249 -15.28 -33.86 10.82
CA ILE A 249 -16.64 -33.68 10.28
C ILE A 249 -16.64 -34.28 8.87
N LYS A 250 -17.61 -35.16 8.67
CA LYS A 250 -17.88 -35.96 7.47
C LYS A 250 -18.35 -35.06 6.33
N THR A 251 -17.75 -35.17 5.16
CA THR A 251 -18.29 -34.61 3.92
C THR A 251 -19.24 -35.61 3.29
N SER A 252 -20.47 -35.16 3.06
CA SER A 252 -21.49 -35.81 2.26
C SER A 252 -21.15 -35.71 0.77
N ASP A 253 -21.53 -36.76 0.03
CA ASP A 253 -21.46 -36.86 -1.42
C ASP A 253 -22.06 -35.63 -2.11
N ASP A 254 -21.26 -34.98 -2.96
CA ASP A 254 -21.77 -34.27 -4.13
C ASP A 254 -20.74 -34.26 -5.27
N LYS A 255 -21.27 -34.24 -6.49
CA LYS A 255 -20.70 -34.73 -7.75
C LYS A 255 -19.35 -34.10 -8.13
N LYS A 256 -18.31 -34.95 -8.27
CA LYS A 256 -17.04 -34.61 -8.92
C LYS A 256 -17.24 -34.34 -10.42
N GLU A 257 -17.05 -33.09 -10.82
CA GLU A 257 -16.54 -32.78 -12.15
C GLU A 257 -15.15 -33.43 -12.33
N ARG A 258 -14.94 -34.04 -13.50
CA ARG A 258 -13.70 -34.75 -13.82
C ARG A 258 -12.58 -33.73 -14.05
N SER A 259 -11.64 -33.64 -13.12
CA SER A 259 -10.34 -33.01 -13.38
C SER A 259 -9.63 -33.74 -14.53
N VAL A 260 -9.22 -32.99 -15.54
CA VAL A 260 -8.45 -33.51 -16.68
C VAL A 260 -7.03 -33.82 -16.19
N SER A 261 -6.60 -35.07 -16.31
CA SER A 261 -5.24 -35.48 -15.92
C SER A 261 -4.21 -35.00 -16.97
N PRO A 262 -3.05 -34.47 -16.56
CA PRO A 262 -2.04 -33.92 -17.47
C PRO A 262 -1.53 -34.98 -18.46
N VAL A 263 -1.13 -34.53 -19.64
CA VAL A 263 -0.61 -35.40 -20.71
C VAL A 263 0.85 -35.74 -20.42
N ARG A 264 1.19 -37.03 -20.47
CA ARG A 264 2.58 -37.50 -20.28
C ARG A 264 3.31 -37.57 -21.62
N LEU A 265 4.14 -36.57 -21.91
CA LEU A 265 4.80 -36.42 -23.21
C LEU A 265 5.61 -37.67 -23.65
N ASN A 266 6.26 -38.38 -22.73
CA ASN A 266 7.02 -39.61 -23.06
C ASN A 266 6.13 -40.80 -23.45
N GLU A 267 4.94 -40.91 -22.84
CA GLU A 267 3.99 -41.97 -23.19
C GLU A 267 3.35 -41.66 -24.55
N LEU A 268 3.04 -40.38 -24.81
CA LEU A 268 2.57 -39.91 -26.10
C LEU A 268 3.60 -40.12 -27.22
N LEU A 269 4.85 -39.70 -27.03
CA LEU A 269 5.92 -39.87 -28.02
C LEU A 269 6.17 -41.35 -28.34
N ARG A 270 6.04 -42.23 -27.34
CA ARG A 270 6.13 -43.69 -27.52
C ARG A 270 4.89 -44.26 -28.23
N GLU A 271 3.69 -43.77 -27.94
CA GLU A 271 2.46 -44.16 -28.64
C GLU A 271 2.49 -43.76 -30.13
N VAL A 272 3.01 -42.56 -30.43
CA VAL A 272 3.18 -42.05 -31.80
C VAL A 272 4.26 -42.85 -32.56
N SER A 273 5.36 -43.24 -31.90
CA SER A 273 6.39 -44.09 -32.52
C SER A 273 5.91 -45.52 -32.77
N ASP A 274 5.04 -46.04 -31.90
CA ASP A 274 4.56 -47.43 -31.95
C ASP A 274 3.31 -47.63 -32.84
N GLY A 275 2.75 -46.55 -33.40
CA GLY A 275 1.61 -46.59 -34.34
C GLY A 275 0.29 -47.10 -33.75
N ARG A 276 0.10 -47.03 -32.41
CA ARG A 276 -1.11 -47.52 -31.72
C ARG A 276 -1.95 -46.36 -31.16
N ASN A 277 -3.22 -46.30 -31.54
CA ASN A 277 -4.18 -45.32 -31.00
C ASN A 277 -4.73 -45.78 -29.63
N ASN A 278 -4.12 -45.35 -28.53
CA ASN A 278 -4.61 -45.57 -27.17
C ASN A 278 -4.59 -44.28 -26.30
N HIS A 279 -4.87 -44.43 -25.00
CA HIS A 279 -5.50 -43.49 -24.06
C HIS A 279 -4.96 -42.04 -23.98
N GLU A 280 -3.68 -41.77 -24.26
CA GLU A 280 -3.11 -40.40 -24.19
C GLU A 280 -3.36 -39.60 -25.49
N SER A 281 -3.28 -40.23 -26.67
CA SER A 281 -3.64 -39.60 -27.96
C SER A 281 -5.11 -39.10 -28.02
N LYS A 282 -6.03 -39.76 -27.30
CA LYS A 282 -7.43 -39.33 -27.17
C LYS A 282 -7.62 -38.07 -26.32
N LYS A 283 -6.66 -37.74 -25.43
CA LYS A 283 -6.67 -36.49 -24.66
C LYS A 283 -6.31 -35.27 -25.52
N LEU A 284 -5.57 -35.47 -26.62
CA LEU A 284 -5.27 -34.43 -27.61
C LEU A 284 -6.42 -34.19 -28.58
N ALA A 285 -7.17 -35.22 -28.94
CA ALA A 285 -8.27 -35.11 -29.91
C ALA A 285 -9.53 -34.43 -29.35
N ASN A 286 -9.71 -34.43 -28.02
CA ASN A 286 -10.89 -33.91 -27.32
C ASN A 286 -10.56 -32.93 -26.17
N GLY A 287 -9.31 -32.50 -26.00
CA GLY A 287 -8.87 -31.63 -24.91
C GLY A 287 -8.90 -30.16 -25.30
N SER A 288 -9.38 -29.29 -24.41
CA SER A 288 -9.21 -27.85 -24.53
C SER A 288 -7.72 -27.49 -24.42
N LEU A 289 -7.18 -26.77 -25.40
CA LEU A 289 -5.93 -26.01 -25.22
C LEU A 289 -6.13 -24.99 -24.06
N PRO A 290 -5.09 -24.61 -23.31
CA PRO A 290 -3.70 -25.07 -23.39
C PRO A 290 -3.51 -26.46 -22.75
N VAL A 291 -2.56 -27.24 -23.28
CA VAL A 291 -2.23 -28.56 -22.72
C VAL A 291 -1.22 -28.37 -21.57
N LEU A 292 -1.62 -28.75 -20.36
CA LEU A 292 -0.69 -28.91 -19.23
C LEU A 292 0.17 -30.16 -19.47
N ALA A 293 1.43 -29.94 -19.83
CA ALA A 293 2.42 -31.00 -20.06
C ALA A 293 3.39 -31.11 -18.88
N LEU A 294 3.62 -32.35 -18.44
CA LEU A 294 4.75 -32.67 -17.56
C LEU A 294 5.96 -32.98 -18.44
N LEU A 295 6.91 -32.06 -18.47
CA LEU A 295 8.16 -32.23 -19.22
C LEU A 295 9.06 -33.31 -18.57
N PRO A 296 9.89 -34.01 -19.35
CA PRO A 296 10.72 -35.13 -18.89
C PRO A 296 11.66 -34.76 -17.74
N SER A 297 12.07 -33.49 -17.63
CA SER A 297 12.92 -32.90 -16.60
C SER A 297 12.38 -33.11 -15.17
N VAL A 298 11.07 -33.35 -15.01
CA VAL A 298 10.47 -33.66 -13.69
C VAL A 298 10.68 -35.12 -13.27
N LYS A 299 10.93 -36.06 -14.20
CA LYS A 299 11.17 -37.48 -13.84
C LYS A 299 12.53 -37.71 -13.19
N CYS A 300 13.52 -36.86 -13.45
CA CYS A 300 14.84 -37.00 -12.81
C CYS A 300 14.80 -36.72 -11.30
N SER A 301 13.83 -35.95 -10.80
CA SER A 301 13.66 -35.70 -9.35
C SER A 301 12.61 -36.62 -8.69
N MET A 302 11.66 -37.19 -9.44
CA MET A 302 10.63 -38.08 -8.88
C MET A 302 11.09 -39.51 -8.57
N ALA A 303 12.33 -39.89 -8.91
CA ALA A 303 12.87 -41.18 -8.49
C ALA A 303 13.10 -41.28 -6.98
N ASN A 304 13.08 -40.16 -6.25
CA ASN A 304 13.33 -40.11 -4.81
C ASN A 304 12.03 -40.04 -3.99
N ASN A 305 11.58 -41.22 -3.59
CA ASN A 305 10.75 -41.50 -2.40
C ASN A 305 9.30 -40.95 -2.40
N PRO A 306 8.27 -41.79 -2.58
CA PRO A 306 6.85 -41.38 -2.67
C PRO A 306 6.26 -40.77 -1.38
N ALA A 307 7.05 -40.66 -0.31
CA ALA A 307 6.69 -40.01 0.95
C ALA A 307 7.05 -38.51 1.00
N ARG A 308 7.77 -37.96 0.01
CA ARG A 308 8.12 -36.53 -0.08
C ARG A 308 7.56 -35.93 -1.38
N ASN A 309 6.27 -35.62 -1.40
CA ASN A 309 5.60 -34.94 -2.53
C ASN A 309 5.88 -33.41 -2.57
N LEU A 310 7.07 -32.96 -2.16
CA LEU A 310 7.48 -31.55 -2.22
C LEU A 310 8.85 -31.49 -2.93
N ARG A 311 8.91 -30.77 -4.06
CA ARG A 311 10.14 -30.49 -4.83
C ARG A 311 11.18 -29.89 -3.88
N ALA A 312 12.28 -30.59 -3.61
CA ALA A 312 13.37 -30.02 -2.82
C ALA A 312 14.12 -29.01 -3.70
N SER A 313 14.32 -27.78 -3.20
CA SER A 313 15.12 -26.76 -3.89
C SER A 313 16.54 -27.26 -4.16
N PRO A 314 17.14 -26.98 -5.34
CA PRO A 314 18.53 -27.34 -5.62
C PRO A 314 19.53 -26.57 -4.74
N PHE A 315 19.08 -25.47 -4.13
CA PHE A 315 19.92 -24.59 -3.33
C PHE A 315 20.00 -25.05 -1.87
N LYS A 316 21.17 -24.84 -1.26
CA LYS A 316 21.32 -24.94 0.20
C LYS A 316 20.39 -23.93 0.90
N PRO A 317 19.91 -24.23 2.12
CA PRO A 317 19.05 -23.32 2.86
C PRO A 317 19.77 -21.97 3.12
N PRO A 318 19.07 -20.82 3.04
CA PRO A 318 19.68 -19.50 3.08
C PRO A 318 20.61 -19.26 4.28
N GLY A 319 20.26 -19.79 5.47
CA GLY A 319 21.07 -19.64 6.69
C GLY A 319 22.37 -20.44 6.71
N SER A 320 22.64 -21.29 5.71
CA SER A 320 23.85 -22.11 5.63
C SER A 320 24.90 -21.58 4.64
N VAL A 321 24.56 -20.54 3.87
CA VAL A 321 25.43 -19.94 2.86
C VAL A 321 25.87 -18.58 3.35
N THR A 322 27.18 -18.38 3.49
CA THR A 322 27.75 -17.07 3.84
C THR A 322 28.93 -16.77 2.93
N MET A 323 28.72 -15.84 2.01
CA MET A 323 29.72 -15.32 1.08
C MET A 323 30.00 -13.85 1.41
N GLY A 324 31.25 -13.55 1.77
CA GLY A 324 31.70 -12.19 2.06
C GLY A 324 32.37 -11.54 0.85
N VAL A 325 32.28 -10.22 0.78
CA VAL A 325 33.10 -9.38 -0.11
C VAL A 325 34.01 -8.52 0.75
N ALA A 326 35.32 -8.73 0.65
CA ALA A 326 36.31 -7.92 1.36
C ALA A 326 36.70 -6.70 0.52
N ILE A 327 36.70 -5.52 1.15
CA ILE A 327 37.04 -4.25 0.52
C ILE A 327 38.51 -3.95 0.81
N LYS A 328 39.33 -3.85 -0.24
CA LYS A 328 40.76 -3.52 -0.13
C LYS A 328 41.06 -2.20 -0.85
N GLU A 329 41.44 -1.20 -0.08
CA GLU A 329 41.92 0.08 -0.63
C GLU A 329 43.26 -0.12 -1.35
N ILE A 330 43.37 0.47 -2.54
CA ILE A 330 44.64 0.61 -3.24
C ILE A 330 45.33 1.82 -2.62
N PRO A 331 46.55 1.71 -2.08
CA PRO A 331 47.28 2.86 -1.59
C PRO A 331 47.57 3.80 -2.76
N ILE A 332 46.95 4.99 -2.77
CA ILE A 332 47.20 6.05 -3.73
C ILE A 332 47.75 7.25 -2.96
N ASN A 333 48.95 7.69 -3.34
CA ASN A 333 49.58 8.92 -2.85
C ASN A 333 49.02 10.16 -3.59
N GLU A 334 47.69 10.32 -3.66
CA GLU A 334 47.08 11.50 -4.28
C GLU A 334 46.29 12.31 -3.23
N PRO A 335 46.76 13.52 -2.87
CA PRO A 335 46.24 14.30 -1.74
C PRO A 335 44.85 14.93 -1.97
N TRP A 336 44.22 14.67 -3.12
CA TRP A 336 42.91 15.21 -3.52
C TRP A 336 41.84 14.14 -3.73
N ALA A 337 42.16 12.85 -3.54
CA ALA A 337 41.15 11.80 -3.51
C ALA A 337 40.38 11.88 -2.19
N GLU A 338 39.09 12.24 -2.23
CA GLU A 338 38.21 12.14 -1.06
C GLU A 338 38.30 10.72 -0.48
N GLN A 339 38.43 10.60 0.85
CA GLN A 339 38.34 9.31 1.54
C GLN A 339 36.92 8.77 1.37
N MET A 340 36.69 7.99 0.32
CA MET A 340 35.41 7.40 0.01
C MET A 340 35.30 6.02 0.67
N THR A 341 34.54 5.93 1.76
CA THR A 341 34.16 4.65 2.35
C THR A 341 33.21 3.95 1.40
N THR A 342 33.62 2.84 0.78
CA THR A 342 32.75 1.99 -0.04
C THR A 342 32.06 0.98 0.87
N MET A 343 30.76 0.73 0.67
CA MET A 343 30.00 -0.32 1.36
C MET A 343 29.51 -1.34 0.34
N VAL A 344 29.52 -2.61 0.72
CA VAL A 344 28.95 -3.69 -0.09
C VAL A 344 27.81 -4.33 0.67
N GLU A 345 26.64 -4.36 0.05
CA GLU A 345 25.42 -4.95 0.60
C GLU A 345 25.12 -6.23 -0.17
N SER A 346 24.96 -7.35 0.52
CA SER A 346 24.64 -8.62 -0.14
C SER A 346 23.13 -8.76 -0.36
N LEU A 347 22.71 -8.90 -1.61
CA LEU A 347 21.30 -9.00 -1.99
C LEU A 347 20.81 -10.44 -2.15
N LEU A 348 21.64 -11.32 -2.71
CA LEU A 348 21.32 -12.74 -2.90
C LEU A 348 22.58 -13.61 -2.85
N GLN A 349 22.50 -14.72 -2.12
CA GLN A 349 23.57 -15.71 -2.01
C GLN A 349 22.97 -17.10 -2.23
N LEU A 350 23.38 -17.77 -3.30
CA LEU A 350 22.98 -19.14 -3.58
C LEU A 350 24.21 -20.04 -3.67
N GLU A 351 24.09 -21.22 -3.08
CA GLU A 351 25.05 -22.30 -3.26
C GLU A 351 24.28 -23.59 -3.60
N LEU A 352 24.72 -24.29 -4.64
CA LEU A 352 24.14 -25.58 -5.00
C LEU A 352 24.45 -26.63 -3.92
N GLY A 353 23.44 -27.38 -3.50
CA GLY A 353 23.63 -28.44 -2.51
C GLY A 353 24.15 -29.74 -3.15
N ASN A 354 25.11 -30.38 -2.49
CA ASN A 354 25.58 -31.70 -2.88
C ASN A 354 24.64 -32.76 -2.26
N TRP A 355 23.49 -33.00 -2.89
CA TRP A 355 22.45 -33.86 -2.34
C TRP A 355 22.58 -35.34 -2.74
N ASP A 356 23.39 -35.69 -3.75
CA ASP A 356 23.66 -37.08 -4.18
C ASP A 356 25.07 -37.23 -4.80
N GLU A 357 25.84 -38.24 -4.37
CA GLU A 357 27.19 -38.54 -4.90
C GLU A 357 27.17 -39.34 -6.22
N GLN A 358 26.02 -39.87 -6.63
CA GLN A 358 25.88 -40.79 -7.78
C GLN A 358 25.28 -40.14 -9.06
N LEU A 359 24.76 -38.91 -8.99
CA LEU A 359 24.27 -38.17 -10.16
C LEU A 359 25.27 -37.08 -10.59
N ASN A 360 25.23 -36.69 -11.86
CA ASN A 360 26.00 -35.57 -12.38
C ASN A 360 25.80 -34.34 -11.48
N LYS A 361 26.91 -33.79 -10.95
CA LYS A 361 26.88 -32.60 -10.10
C LYS A 361 26.21 -31.46 -10.88
N GLU A 362 25.13 -30.93 -10.31
CA GLU A 362 24.46 -29.76 -10.86
C GLU A 362 25.42 -28.57 -10.84
N LYS A 363 25.37 -27.74 -11.89
CA LYS A 363 26.20 -26.55 -12.01
C LYS A 363 25.40 -25.40 -12.60
N PHE A 364 25.82 -24.18 -12.27
CA PHE A 364 25.32 -23.00 -12.97
C PHE A 364 25.86 -22.95 -14.40
N THR A 365 24.97 -22.59 -15.34
CA THR A 365 25.26 -22.59 -16.78
C THR A 365 25.22 -21.19 -17.37
N CYS A 366 24.26 -20.37 -16.96
CA CYS A 366 24.04 -19.03 -17.50
C CYS A 366 23.58 -18.06 -16.42
N LEU A 367 23.99 -16.79 -16.53
CA LEU A 367 23.62 -15.68 -15.65
C LEU A 367 23.19 -14.48 -16.51
N LEU A 368 22.08 -13.85 -16.16
CA LEU A 368 21.67 -12.54 -16.70
C LEU A 368 21.24 -11.63 -15.55
N LEU A 369 21.67 -10.36 -15.59
CA LEU A 369 21.22 -9.31 -14.69
C LEU A 369 20.68 -8.15 -15.54
N ARG A 370 19.48 -7.68 -15.22
CA ARG A 370 18.78 -6.68 -16.04
C ARG A 370 18.05 -5.65 -15.19
N PRO A 371 18.22 -4.35 -15.44
CA PRO A 371 17.44 -3.31 -14.80
C PRO A 371 16.07 -3.15 -15.47
N GLN A 372 15.14 -2.53 -14.74
CA GLN A 372 13.79 -2.21 -15.19
C GLN A 372 13.49 -0.77 -14.82
N TYR A 373 13.19 0.07 -15.80
CA TYR A 373 12.87 1.49 -15.62
C TYR A 373 11.42 1.76 -15.96
N LYS A 374 10.79 2.64 -15.19
CA LYS A 374 9.46 3.17 -15.53
C LYS A 374 9.56 4.07 -16.76
N ILE A 375 8.72 3.77 -17.75
CA ILE A 375 8.59 4.57 -18.97
C ILE A 375 7.80 5.84 -18.59
N ASN A 376 8.20 7.01 -19.13
CA ASN A 376 7.44 8.27 -19.10
C ASN A 376 7.72 9.29 -17.96
N THR A 377 8.91 9.30 -17.36
CA THR A 377 9.33 10.37 -16.42
C THR A 377 10.57 11.11 -16.91
N HIS A 378 10.46 12.42 -17.09
CA HIS A 378 11.60 13.29 -17.41
C HIS A 378 12.67 13.18 -16.31
N TYR A 379 13.91 12.88 -16.70
CA TYR A 379 15.03 12.90 -15.78
C TYR A 379 15.22 14.32 -15.22
N PRO A 380 15.22 14.52 -13.90
CA PRO A 380 15.71 15.77 -13.34
C PRO A 380 17.17 15.91 -13.77
N SER A 381 17.48 16.97 -14.52
CA SER A 381 18.84 17.29 -15.03
C SER A 381 19.91 17.50 -13.94
N LYS A 382 19.56 17.27 -12.67
CA LYS A 382 20.37 17.51 -11.48
C LYS A 382 20.17 16.41 -10.44
N SER A 383 20.69 15.22 -10.67
CA SER A 383 21.09 14.34 -9.56
C SER A 383 22.60 14.17 -9.61
N GLU A 384 23.29 14.77 -8.64
CA GLU A 384 24.72 14.58 -8.44
C GLU A 384 25.00 13.11 -8.13
N SER A 385 25.42 12.34 -9.13
CA SER A 385 26.04 11.04 -8.91
C SER A 385 27.40 11.27 -8.26
N SER A 386 27.48 11.20 -6.93
CA SER A 386 28.77 11.19 -6.22
C SER A 386 29.64 10.03 -6.71
N CYS A 387 30.95 10.22 -6.81
CA CYS A 387 31.89 9.19 -7.25
C CYS A 387 31.82 7.94 -6.32
N PRO A 388 31.86 6.70 -6.85
CA PRO A 388 31.91 6.36 -8.28
C PRO A 388 30.55 6.61 -8.92
N ARG A 389 30.55 7.04 -10.19
CA ARG A 389 29.31 7.15 -10.99
C ARG A 389 28.80 5.76 -11.37
N MET A 390 28.31 5.01 -10.39
CA MET A 390 27.68 3.70 -10.55
C MET A 390 26.20 3.80 -10.91
N ARG A 391 25.62 4.99 -10.82
CA ARG A 391 24.22 5.24 -11.14
C ARG A 391 24.14 6.14 -12.36
N SER A 392 23.41 5.68 -13.37
CA SER A 392 23.07 6.45 -14.55
C SER A 392 22.12 7.61 -14.20
N PRO A 393 21.95 8.62 -15.08
CA PRO A 393 20.92 9.64 -14.91
C PRO A 393 19.50 9.06 -14.82
N ALA A 394 19.28 7.87 -15.40
CA ALA A 394 18.00 7.19 -15.42
C ALA A 394 17.66 6.44 -14.13
N TYR A 395 18.61 6.36 -13.19
CA TYR A 395 18.45 5.63 -11.93
C TYR A 395 17.24 6.09 -11.10
N CYS A 396 16.83 7.36 -11.21
CA CYS A 396 15.63 7.87 -10.55
C CYS A 396 14.32 7.20 -11.01
N ASN A 397 14.31 6.60 -12.20
CA ASN A 397 13.18 5.88 -12.77
C ASN A 397 13.30 4.36 -12.61
N LEU A 398 14.38 3.87 -12.00
CA LEU A 398 14.60 2.44 -11.80
C LEU A 398 13.57 1.90 -10.80
N VAL A 399 12.81 0.89 -11.23
CA VAL A 399 11.77 0.24 -10.42
C VAL A 399 12.17 -1.16 -9.95
N ALA A 400 13.10 -1.83 -10.63
CA ALA A 400 13.59 -3.13 -10.20
C ALA A 400 14.89 -3.58 -10.89
N PHE A 401 15.55 -4.57 -10.29
CA PHE A 401 16.48 -5.47 -10.98
C PHE A 401 15.91 -6.88 -11.09
N ASN A 402 16.22 -7.57 -12.19
CA ASN A 402 15.94 -8.99 -12.37
C ASN A 402 17.24 -9.76 -12.59
N CYS A 403 17.44 -10.84 -11.85
CA CYS A 403 18.56 -11.75 -12.00
C CYS A 403 18.05 -13.14 -12.38
N LEU A 404 18.36 -13.59 -13.59
CA LEU A 404 18.06 -14.94 -14.06
C LEU A 404 19.32 -15.81 -13.93
N ILE A 405 19.21 -16.88 -13.17
CA ILE A 405 20.25 -17.89 -13.04
C ILE A 405 19.74 -19.24 -13.51
N CYS A 406 20.51 -19.91 -14.37
CA CYS A 406 20.18 -21.25 -14.86
C CYS A 406 21.10 -22.31 -14.29
N THR A 407 20.51 -23.44 -13.90
CA THR A 407 21.22 -24.69 -13.70
C THR A 407 21.25 -25.48 -15.02
N GLN A 408 21.48 -26.78 -14.99
CA GLN A 408 21.50 -27.57 -16.22
C GLN A 408 20.11 -27.70 -16.85
N GLN A 409 19.02 -27.80 -16.07
CA GLN A 409 17.67 -28.07 -16.58
C GLN A 409 16.60 -27.09 -16.09
N GLU A 410 16.95 -26.18 -15.17
CA GLU A 410 16.03 -25.24 -14.56
C GLU A 410 16.60 -23.82 -14.62
N GLY A 411 15.72 -22.82 -14.71
CA GLY A 411 16.05 -21.40 -14.62
C GLY A 411 15.25 -20.74 -13.51
N PHE A 412 15.87 -19.84 -12.75
CA PHE A 412 15.27 -19.15 -11.61
C PHE A 412 15.38 -17.64 -11.81
N MET A 413 14.25 -16.94 -11.88
CA MET A 413 14.20 -15.48 -11.97
C MET A 413 14.00 -14.87 -10.59
N TYR A 414 15.00 -14.11 -10.14
CA TYR A 414 14.96 -13.34 -8.90
C TYR A 414 14.66 -11.87 -9.19
N HIS A 415 13.71 -11.31 -8.45
CA HIS A 415 13.27 -9.93 -8.54
C HIS A 415 13.71 -9.13 -7.32
N PHE A 416 14.23 -7.93 -7.56
CA PHE A 416 14.68 -6.98 -6.55
C PHE A 416 13.95 -5.65 -6.77
N PRO A 417 12.85 -5.36 -6.05
CA PRO A 417 12.12 -4.11 -6.21
C PRO A 417 12.93 -2.93 -5.70
N VAL A 418 12.81 -1.79 -6.39
CA VAL A 418 13.49 -0.53 -6.10
C VAL A 418 12.45 0.57 -5.89
N TYR A 419 12.51 1.24 -4.76
CA TYR A 419 11.66 2.40 -4.46
C TYR A 419 12.55 3.57 -4.02
N GLU A 420 12.36 4.75 -4.61
CA GLU A 420 13.18 5.96 -4.35
C GLU A 420 14.70 5.73 -4.42
N GLY A 421 15.14 4.76 -5.25
CA GLY A 421 16.54 4.42 -5.46
C GLY A 421 17.15 3.48 -4.42
N GLU A 422 16.36 2.94 -3.48
CA GLU A 422 16.76 1.89 -2.55
C GLU A 422 16.14 0.54 -2.94
N VAL A 423 16.94 -0.53 -2.82
CA VAL A 423 16.45 -1.90 -3.03
C VAL A 423 15.67 -2.29 -1.77
N MET A 424 14.39 -2.59 -1.92
CA MET A 424 13.46 -2.73 -0.79
C MET A 424 13.54 -4.09 -0.10
N SER A 425 14.00 -5.12 -0.80
CA SER A 425 14.04 -6.49 -0.27
C SER A 425 15.17 -7.34 -0.86
N LEU A 426 15.53 -8.40 -0.13
CA LEU A 426 16.37 -9.47 -0.66
C LEU A 426 15.63 -10.17 -1.81
N GLY A 427 16.36 -10.68 -2.80
CA GLY A 427 15.77 -11.17 -4.05
C GLY A 427 14.69 -12.25 -3.85
N LYS A 428 13.45 -11.96 -4.30
CA LYS A 428 12.32 -12.91 -4.33
C LYS A 428 12.38 -13.72 -5.64
N CYS A 429 12.33 -15.05 -5.56
CA CYS A 429 12.18 -15.86 -6.78
C CYS A 429 10.74 -15.74 -7.29
N ILE A 430 10.55 -15.16 -8.48
CA ILE A 430 9.23 -14.88 -9.07
C ILE A 430 8.84 -15.87 -10.17
N SER A 431 9.78 -16.61 -10.75
CA SER A 431 9.47 -17.58 -11.81
C SER A 431 10.51 -18.68 -11.91
N GLU A 432 10.04 -19.90 -12.16
CA GLU A 432 10.87 -21.09 -12.42
C GLU A 432 10.64 -21.60 -13.84
N TYR A 433 11.70 -21.62 -14.66
CA TYR A 433 11.71 -22.14 -16.02
C TYR A 433 12.16 -23.59 -16.02
N SER A 434 11.35 -24.48 -16.60
CA SER A 434 11.69 -25.90 -16.74
C SER A 434 11.96 -26.20 -18.20
N PHE A 435 13.23 -26.40 -18.55
CA PHE A 435 13.65 -26.60 -19.95
C PHE A 435 13.39 -28.03 -20.41
N THR A 436 13.19 -28.24 -21.72
CA THR A 436 12.92 -29.59 -22.26
C THR A 436 14.19 -30.46 -22.33
N ALA A 437 15.36 -29.83 -22.39
CA ALA A 437 16.68 -30.47 -22.40
C ALA A 437 17.72 -29.55 -21.73
N PRO A 438 18.97 -30.01 -21.49
CA PRO A 438 19.97 -29.18 -20.84
C PRO A 438 20.22 -27.85 -21.57
N VAL A 439 20.15 -26.74 -20.83
CA VAL A 439 20.34 -25.38 -21.35
C VAL A 439 21.81 -25.08 -21.58
N LYS A 440 22.11 -24.42 -22.70
CA LYS A 440 23.48 -24.00 -23.08
C LYS A 440 23.64 -22.47 -23.01
N HIS A 441 22.69 -21.74 -23.56
CA HIS A 441 22.67 -20.27 -23.57
C HIS A 441 21.25 -19.77 -23.36
N ILE A 442 21.15 -18.56 -22.85
CA ILE A 442 19.88 -17.85 -22.68
C ILE A 442 20.05 -16.41 -23.14
N ILE A 443 18.98 -15.84 -23.67
CA ILE A 443 18.84 -14.41 -23.93
C ILE A 443 17.46 -13.98 -23.46
N LEU A 444 17.35 -12.73 -23.04
CA LEU A 444 16.12 -12.18 -22.50
C LEU A 444 15.70 -11.02 -23.40
N GLU A 445 14.49 -11.05 -23.93
CA GLU A 445 13.82 -9.89 -24.52
C GLU A 445 13.12 -9.09 -23.40
N PRO A 446 12.53 -7.91 -23.66
CA PRO A 446 11.81 -7.17 -22.62
C PRO A 446 10.64 -7.97 -22.02
N TYR A 447 10.01 -8.85 -22.80
CA TYR A 447 8.80 -9.60 -22.42
C TYR A 447 8.90 -11.12 -22.62
N LEU A 448 10.00 -11.66 -23.18
CA LEU A 448 10.22 -13.10 -23.40
C LEU A 448 11.61 -13.57 -22.94
N LEU A 449 11.69 -14.85 -22.59
CA LEU A 449 12.95 -15.57 -22.40
C LEU A 449 13.17 -16.55 -23.55
N HIS A 450 14.34 -16.53 -24.16
CA HIS A 450 14.75 -17.57 -25.11
C HIS A 450 15.87 -18.39 -24.51
N ALA A 451 15.67 -19.70 -24.46
CA ALA A 451 16.65 -20.66 -23.99
C ALA A 451 17.04 -21.58 -25.14
N ILE A 452 18.34 -21.61 -25.48
CA ILE A 452 18.85 -22.66 -26.35
C ILE A 452 19.27 -23.86 -25.52
N THR A 453 18.58 -24.96 -25.74
CA THR A 453 18.89 -26.26 -25.13
C THR A 453 19.69 -27.12 -26.09
N THR A 454 20.13 -28.28 -25.62
CA THR A 454 20.79 -29.28 -26.48
C THR A 454 19.91 -29.77 -27.65
N THR A 455 18.59 -29.58 -27.59
CA THR A 455 17.63 -30.03 -28.61
C THR A 455 17.12 -28.89 -29.50
N GLY A 456 17.12 -27.64 -29.03
CA GLY A 456 16.69 -26.49 -29.84
C GLY A 456 16.46 -25.21 -29.06
N LEU A 457 15.82 -24.24 -29.72
CA LEU A 457 15.40 -22.96 -29.15
C LEU A 457 14.01 -23.08 -28.56
N GLU A 458 13.86 -22.66 -27.31
CA GLU A 458 12.62 -22.61 -26.56
C GLU A 458 12.34 -21.16 -26.14
N THR A 459 11.10 -20.69 -26.29
CA THR A 459 10.68 -19.31 -25.95
C THR A 459 9.61 -19.33 -24.86
N TYR A 460 9.81 -18.60 -23.77
CA TYR A 460 8.94 -18.55 -22.58
C TYR A 460 8.44 -17.13 -22.28
N THR A 461 7.25 -17.01 -21.68
CA THR A 461 6.72 -15.74 -21.12
C THR A 461 7.40 -15.37 -19.79
N LEU A 462 7.31 -14.09 -19.40
CA LEU A 462 7.92 -13.54 -18.18
C LEU A 462 6.86 -13.07 -17.17
N ARG A 463 7.23 -13.04 -15.89
CA ARG A 463 6.41 -12.45 -14.79
C ARG A 463 6.99 -11.18 -14.18
N THR A 464 8.04 -10.62 -14.77
CA THR A 464 8.72 -9.40 -14.29
C THR A 464 7.74 -8.26 -14.00
N VAL A 465 6.86 -7.93 -14.94
CA VAL A 465 5.92 -6.81 -14.78
C VAL A 465 4.85 -7.12 -13.73
N HIS A 466 4.50 -8.39 -13.55
CA HIS A 466 3.53 -8.79 -12.54
C HIS A 466 4.12 -8.53 -11.14
N ALA A 467 5.41 -8.84 -10.96
CA ALA A 467 6.10 -8.60 -9.69
C ALA A 467 6.30 -7.11 -9.37
N ILE A 468 6.55 -6.27 -10.38
CA ILE A 468 6.67 -4.82 -10.18
C ILE A 468 5.35 -4.20 -9.72
N GLU A 469 4.24 -4.67 -10.29
CA GLU A 469 2.91 -4.12 -10.01
C GLU A 469 2.29 -4.72 -8.75
N GLU A 470 2.70 -5.91 -8.29
CA GLU A 470 2.27 -6.52 -7.01
C GLU A 470 2.53 -5.57 -5.81
N ASP A 471 3.63 -4.80 -5.87
CA ASP A 471 4.00 -3.83 -4.84
C ASP A 471 3.31 -2.46 -5.02
N SER A 472 2.74 -2.20 -6.20
CA SER A 472 1.93 -1.01 -6.46
C SER A 472 0.48 -1.30 -6.08
N ASN A 473 -0.23 -0.38 -5.43
CA ASN A 473 -1.65 -0.56 -5.10
C ASN A 473 -2.58 -0.63 -6.36
N GLU A 474 -2.01 -0.74 -7.56
CA GLU A 474 -2.70 -0.88 -8.84
C GLU A 474 -2.90 -2.39 -9.14
N GLU A 475 -3.98 -2.96 -8.61
CA GLU A 475 -4.30 -4.40 -8.70
C GLU A 475 -4.68 -4.91 -10.11
N THR A 476 -4.25 -4.27 -11.20
CA THR A 476 -4.65 -4.59 -12.59
C THR A 476 -3.71 -5.56 -13.30
N CYS A 477 -3.00 -6.41 -12.57
CA CYS A 477 -2.09 -7.40 -13.13
C CYS A 477 -2.46 -8.82 -12.67
N PRO A 478 -2.32 -9.86 -13.53
CA PRO A 478 -2.49 -11.23 -13.09
C PRO A 478 -1.51 -11.59 -11.95
N PRO A 479 -1.82 -12.60 -11.11
CA PRO A 479 -0.94 -13.02 -10.03
C PRO A 479 0.44 -13.49 -10.52
N VAL A 480 1.49 -13.17 -9.76
CA VAL A 480 2.87 -13.59 -10.07
C VAL A 480 3.03 -15.11 -10.00
N GLU A 481 2.21 -15.78 -9.19
CA GLU A 481 2.21 -17.24 -9.00
C GLU A 481 1.71 -18.01 -10.22
N GLU A 482 1.11 -17.33 -11.20
CA GLU A 482 0.64 -17.99 -12.42
C GLU A 482 1.79 -18.65 -13.19
N PRO A 483 1.60 -19.90 -13.65
CA PRO A 483 2.66 -20.63 -14.34
C PRO A 483 3.05 -19.91 -15.63
N ILE A 484 4.35 -19.85 -15.90
CA ILE A 484 4.91 -19.39 -17.17
C ILE A 484 4.44 -20.28 -18.34
N SER A 485 4.45 -19.70 -19.54
CA SER A 485 4.02 -20.34 -20.77
C SER A 485 5.19 -20.53 -21.73
N LEU A 486 5.40 -21.75 -22.22
CA LEU A 486 6.28 -22.07 -23.35
C LEU A 486 5.50 -21.81 -24.63
N ILE A 487 5.88 -20.76 -25.37
CA ILE A 487 5.12 -20.22 -26.50
C ILE A 487 5.72 -20.55 -27.88
N GLY A 488 6.96 -21.06 -27.91
CA GLY A 488 7.67 -21.41 -29.13
C GLY A 488 8.75 -22.47 -28.90
N ILE A 489 8.86 -23.41 -29.84
CA ILE A 489 9.90 -24.45 -29.86
C ILE A 489 10.38 -24.62 -31.30
N LYS A 490 11.68 -24.48 -31.56
CA LYS A 490 12.30 -24.75 -32.86
C LYS A 490 13.58 -25.58 -32.71
N PRO A 491 13.74 -26.70 -33.43
CA PRO A 491 14.94 -27.53 -33.31
C PRO A 491 16.16 -26.83 -33.93
N PHE A 492 17.27 -26.85 -33.21
CA PHE A 492 18.58 -26.42 -33.69
C PHE A 492 19.64 -27.39 -33.18
N MET A 493 20.59 -27.75 -34.04
CA MET A 493 21.67 -28.68 -33.71
C MET A 493 23.02 -27.96 -33.78
N GLY A 494 23.97 -28.45 -32.98
CA GLY A 494 25.35 -27.96 -33.03
C GLY A 494 25.51 -26.49 -32.62
N VAL A 495 24.58 -25.93 -31.83
CA VAL A 495 24.65 -24.53 -31.39
C VAL A 495 25.88 -24.31 -30.51
N VAL A 496 26.63 -23.27 -30.88
CA VAL A 496 27.87 -22.79 -30.26
C VAL A 496 27.63 -21.51 -29.46
N ASN A 497 26.79 -20.60 -29.97
CA ASN A 497 26.48 -19.33 -29.30
C ASN A 497 25.09 -18.81 -29.69
N LEU A 498 24.52 -17.93 -28.84
CA LEU A 498 23.22 -17.30 -28.98
C LEU A 498 23.34 -15.81 -28.64
N LEU A 499 22.94 -14.93 -29.55
CA LEU A 499 23.00 -13.48 -29.38
C LEU A 499 21.64 -12.85 -29.66
N LEU A 500 21.41 -11.69 -29.05
CA LEU A 500 20.25 -10.84 -29.26
C LEU A 500 20.72 -9.50 -29.84
N SER A 501 20.11 -9.06 -30.95
CA SER A 501 20.17 -7.68 -31.42
C SER A 501 18.79 -7.02 -31.25
N ASP A 502 18.66 -5.76 -31.64
CA ASP A 502 17.41 -4.99 -31.54
C ASP A 502 16.26 -5.68 -32.30
N SER A 503 16.56 -6.31 -33.45
CA SER A 503 15.56 -6.94 -34.33
C SER A 503 15.75 -8.46 -34.57
N TYR A 504 16.85 -9.07 -34.11
CA TYR A 504 17.18 -10.45 -34.47
C TYR A 504 17.69 -11.29 -33.30
N ILE A 505 17.35 -12.58 -33.32
CA ILE A 505 18.07 -13.63 -32.60
C ILE A 505 19.08 -14.25 -33.55
N ILE A 506 20.35 -14.29 -33.14
CA ILE A 506 21.44 -14.83 -33.94
C ILE A 506 21.94 -16.12 -33.29
N ILE A 507 21.90 -17.22 -34.03
CA ILE A 507 22.35 -18.53 -33.57
C ILE A 507 23.57 -18.93 -34.38
N LEU A 508 24.69 -19.16 -33.69
CA LEU A 508 25.90 -19.72 -34.29
C LEU A 508 25.88 -21.23 -34.15
N THR A 509 26.07 -21.93 -35.26
CA THR A 509 26.12 -23.40 -35.28
C THR A 509 27.37 -23.92 -35.94
N SER A 510 27.88 -25.02 -35.39
CA SER A 510 28.98 -25.79 -35.96
C SER A 510 28.46 -27.08 -36.58
N SER A 511 29.01 -27.42 -37.75
CA SER A 511 28.70 -28.62 -38.54
C SER A 511 29.62 -29.82 -38.22
N THR A 512 30.58 -29.68 -37.31
CA THR A 512 31.67 -30.66 -37.17
C THR A 512 31.31 -31.92 -36.38
N GLU A 513 31.04 -32.97 -37.15
CA GLU A 513 31.38 -34.37 -36.80
C GLU A 513 32.59 -34.89 -37.62
N SER A 514 33.42 -34.04 -38.23
CA SER A 514 34.53 -34.50 -39.10
C SER A 514 35.76 -33.61 -39.11
N ALA A 515 36.59 -33.74 -38.07
CA ALA A 515 37.94 -33.16 -37.99
C ALA A 515 38.99 -33.98 -38.78
N VAL A 516 38.80 -34.22 -40.09
CA VAL A 516 39.72 -35.08 -40.87
C VAL A 516 40.37 -34.43 -42.10
N ARG A 517 40.00 -33.21 -42.51
CA ARG A 517 40.76 -32.50 -43.57
C ARG A 517 40.84 -31.02 -43.24
N GLY A 518 42.04 -30.44 -43.39
CA GLY A 518 42.37 -29.06 -43.02
C GLY A 518 41.72 -27.98 -43.90
N ASP A 519 40.41 -28.07 -44.11
CA ASP A 519 39.60 -26.94 -44.55
C ASP A 519 39.29 -26.03 -43.36
N VAL A 520 39.20 -24.73 -43.63
CA VAL A 520 38.76 -23.71 -42.67
C VAL A 520 37.39 -24.12 -42.14
N ASN A 521 37.26 -24.32 -40.83
CA ASN A 521 35.97 -24.62 -40.21
C ASN A 521 35.03 -23.41 -40.39
N GLU A 522 34.08 -23.51 -41.31
CA GLU A 522 33.03 -22.50 -41.47
C GLU A 522 31.90 -22.77 -40.48
N LEU A 523 31.53 -21.76 -39.68
CA LEU A 523 30.31 -21.78 -38.88
C LEU A 523 29.13 -21.23 -39.69
N THR A 524 27.94 -21.76 -39.40
CA THR A 524 26.69 -21.26 -39.97
C THR A 524 26.00 -20.33 -38.98
N LEU A 525 25.71 -19.11 -39.44
CA LEU A 525 24.98 -18.06 -38.76
C LEU A 525 23.51 -18.10 -39.18
N TYR A 526 22.61 -18.30 -38.22
CA TYR A 526 21.18 -18.15 -38.41
C TYR A 526 20.72 -16.84 -37.80
N CYS A 527 20.33 -15.87 -38.62
CA CYS A 527 19.74 -14.61 -38.19
C CYS A 527 18.22 -14.73 -38.29
N LEU A 528 17.54 -14.85 -37.16
CA LEU A 528 16.09 -15.01 -37.04
C LEU A 528 15.49 -13.66 -36.68
N ARG A 529 14.68 -13.08 -37.58
CA ARG A 529 14.03 -11.80 -37.33
C ARG A 529 12.91 -11.97 -36.32
N LEU A 530 12.94 -11.17 -35.26
CA LEU A 530 11.93 -11.16 -34.21
C LEU A 530 10.59 -10.65 -34.76
N PRO A 531 9.45 -11.25 -34.35
CA PRO A 531 8.14 -10.70 -34.65
C PRO A 531 7.94 -9.38 -33.89
N SER A 532 7.14 -8.47 -34.46
CA SER A 532 6.73 -7.29 -33.70
C SER A 532 5.82 -7.68 -32.53
N PRO A 533 5.82 -6.92 -31.42
CA PRO A 533 4.91 -7.15 -30.30
C PRO A 533 3.44 -7.23 -30.70
N GLY A 534 3.03 -6.39 -31.67
CA GLY A 534 1.69 -6.40 -32.22
C GLY A 534 1.37 -7.69 -32.99
N THR A 535 2.32 -8.25 -33.73
CA THR A 535 2.13 -9.53 -34.44
C THR A 535 1.93 -10.66 -33.43
N LEU A 536 2.78 -10.72 -32.41
CA LEU A 536 2.67 -11.73 -31.36
C LEU A 536 1.36 -11.61 -30.58
N TYR A 537 0.92 -10.38 -30.26
CA TYR A 537 -0.39 -10.12 -29.68
C TYR A 537 -1.54 -10.64 -30.57
N THR A 538 -1.48 -10.39 -31.88
CA THR A 538 -2.51 -10.90 -32.81
C THR A 538 -2.51 -12.43 -32.91
N ASP A 539 -1.35 -13.08 -32.79
CA ASP A 539 -1.25 -14.54 -32.80
C ASP A 539 -1.89 -15.15 -31.53
N PHE A 540 -1.64 -14.56 -30.36
CA PHE A 540 -2.34 -14.94 -29.13
C PHE A 540 -3.85 -14.78 -29.25
N LEU A 541 -4.33 -13.65 -29.77
CA LEU A 541 -5.75 -13.41 -29.98
C LEU A 541 -6.36 -14.36 -31.02
N ALA A 542 -5.64 -14.70 -32.09
CA ALA A 542 -6.12 -15.62 -33.11
C ALA A 542 -6.42 -17.00 -32.51
N ILE A 543 -5.55 -17.50 -31.63
CA ILE A 543 -5.80 -18.78 -30.93
C ILE A 543 -6.88 -18.60 -29.85
N GLY A 544 -6.77 -17.55 -29.01
CA GLY A 544 -7.70 -17.32 -27.91
C GLY A 544 -9.14 -17.15 -28.39
N SER A 545 -9.36 -16.40 -29.48
CA SER A 545 -10.69 -16.10 -30.03
C SER A 545 -11.45 -17.35 -30.47
N THR A 546 -10.76 -18.43 -30.89
CA THR A 546 -11.40 -19.71 -31.19
C THR A 546 -12.04 -20.36 -29.96
N HIS A 547 -11.52 -20.05 -28.77
CA HIS A 547 -11.99 -20.56 -27.50
C HIS A 547 -12.87 -19.59 -26.72
N LYS A 548 -13.05 -18.35 -27.20
CA LYS A 548 -13.75 -17.24 -26.51
C LYS A 548 -15.06 -17.67 -25.84
N PHE A 549 -15.90 -18.42 -26.54
CA PHE A 549 -17.18 -18.89 -26.00
C PHE A 549 -17.21 -20.39 -25.66
N THR A 550 -16.31 -21.21 -26.20
CA THR A 550 -16.29 -22.66 -25.92
C THR A 550 -15.54 -23.00 -24.64
N ASN A 551 -14.46 -22.26 -24.33
CA ASN A 551 -13.70 -22.35 -23.09
C ASN A 551 -13.19 -20.96 -22.70
N PRO A 552 -14.03 -20.16 -22.01
CA PRO A 552 -13.69 -18.79 -21.63
C PRO A 552 -12.43 -18.67 -20.76
N VAL A 553 -12.13 -19.69 -19.94
CA VAL A 553 -10.92 -19.70 -19.09
C VAL A 553 -9.65 -19.70 -19.93
N THR A 554 -9.57 -20.57 -20.94
CA THR A 554 -8.47 -20.58 -21.91
C THR A 554 -8.33 -19.25 -22.64
N TYR A 555 -9.46 -18.65 -23.03
CA TYR A 555 -9.45 -17.36 -23.69
C TYR A 555 -8.85 -16.28 -22.79
N CYS A 556 -9.27 -16.24 -21.52
CA CYS A 556 -8.72 -15.32 -20.53
C CYS A 556 -7.22 -15.54 -20.33
N GLU A 557 -6.77 -16.78 -20.13
CA GLU A 557 -5.34 -17.09 -19.96
C GLU A 557 -4.49 -16.62 -21.15
N MET A 558 -4.94 -16.83 -22.39
CA MET A 558 -4.22 -16.36 -23.56
C MET A 558 -4.24 -14.83 -23.68
N LEU A 559 -5.38 -14.22 -23.35
CA LEU A 559 -5.56 -12.78 -23.40
C LEU A 559 -4.74 -12.06 -22.32
N THR A 560 -4.64 -12.60 -21.11
CA THR A 560 -3.84 -12.03 -20.03
C THR A 560 -2.35 -12.15 -20.32
N GLU A 561 -1.88 -13.29 -20.86
CA GLU A 561 -0.48 -13.42 -21.32
C GLU A 561 -0.14 -12.40 -22.42
N ALA A 562 -1.06 -12.21 -23.37
CA ALA A 562 -0.90 -11.22 -24.44
C ALA A 562 -0.96 -9.76 -23.92
N HIS A 563 -1.83 -9.49 -22.95
CA HIS A 563 -1.92 -8.20 -22.27
C HIS A 563 -0.63 -7.88 -21.51
N SER A 564 -0.10 -8.82 -20.74
CA SER A 564 1.14 -8.62 -19.96
C SER A 564 2.35 -8.30 -20.83
N LEU A 565 2.40 -8.85 -22.05
CA LEU A 565 3.40 -8.49 -23.06
C LEU A 565 3.31 -6.99 -23.42
N LEU A 566 2.11 -6.51 -23.76
CA LEU A 566 1.90 -5.10 -24.13
C LEU A 566 2.07 -4.15 -22.94
N ARG A 567 1.66 -4.58 -21.74
CA ARG A 567 1.87 -3.84 -20.49
C ARG A 567 3.35 -3.60 -20.24
N SER A 568 4.20 -4.63 -20.44
CA SER A 568 5.65 -4.49 -20.35
C SER A 568 6.15 -3.34 -21.21
N LEU A 569 5.81 -3.33 -22.50
CA LEU A 569 6.30 -2.31 -23.43
C LEU A 569 5.80 -0.89 -23.15
N THR A 570 4.69 -0.73 -22.44
CA THR A 570 4.06 0.57 -22.20
C THR A 570 4.41 1.18 -20.84
N HIS A 571 4.74 0.34 -19.84
CA HIS A 571 4.98 0.79 -18.47
C HIS A 571 6.45 0.67 -18.04
N VAL A 572 7.15 -0.40 -18.44
CA VAL A 572 8.48 -0.72 -17.90
C VAL A 572 9.42 -1.28 -18.97
N HIS A 573 10.61 -0.70 -19.12
CA HIS A 573 11.59 -1.18 -20.09
C HIS A 573 13.02 -1.20 -19.52
N SER A 574 13.89 -2.03 -20.10
CA SER A 574 15.30 -2.13 -19.67
C SER A 574 16.22 -1.10 -20.29
N ASP A 575 15.89 -0.63 -21.48
CA ASP A 575 16.49 0.59 -22.05
C ASP A 575 15.77 1.81 -21.46
N PRO A 576 16.46 2.68 -20.72
CA PRO A 576 15.86 3.87 -20.12
C PRO A 576 15.37 4.89 -21.16
N ASP A 577 15.97 4.95 -22.35
CA ASP A 577 15.62 5.90 -23.41
C ASP A 577 14.49 5.38 -24.32
N TYR A 578 13.94 4.19 -24.02
CA TYR A 578 12.85 3.60 -24.78
C TYR A 578 11.57 4.43 -24.69
N SER A 579 10.91 4.62 -25.84
CA SER A 579 9.59 5.23 -25.91
C SER A 579 8.63 4.31 -26.68
N PRO A 580 7.45 4.01 -26.12
CA PRO A 580 6.50 3.11 -26.76
C PRO A 580 5.93 3.75 -28.03
N LEU A 581 5.76 2.93 -29.07
CA LEU A 581 5.13 3.39 -30.30
C LEU A 581 3.63 3.63 -30.05
N GLN A 582 3.05 4.63 -30.72
CA GLN A 582 1.61 4.94 -30.61
C GLN A 582 0.71 3.70 -30.85
N MET A 583 1.10 2.85 -31.81
CA MET A 583 0.40 1.60 -32.11
C MET A 583 0.44 0.60 -30.94
N GLU A 584 1.54 0.54 -30.18
CA GLU A 584 1.66 -0.35 -29.01
C GLU A 584 0.75 0.12 -27.87
N VAL A 585 0.65 1.44 -27.66
CA VAL A 585 -0.27 2.04 -26.69
C VAL A 585 -1.72 1.77 -27.06
N GLU A 586 -2.07 1.86 -28.35
CA GLU A 586 -3.43 1.55 -28.84
C GLU A 586 -3.78 0.07 -28.68
N LEU A 587 -2.85 -0.83 -29.01
CA LEU A 587 -3.02 -2.27 -28.78
C LEU A 587 -3.14 -2.59 -27.28
N PHE A 588 -2.38 -1.92 -26.42
CA PHE A 588 -2.50 -2.06 -24.98
C PHE A 588 -3.89 -1.67 -24.50
N ARG A 589 -4.42 -0.50 -24.91
CA ARG A 589 -5.79 -0.08 -24.56
C ARG A 589 -6.86 -1.05 -25.05
N GLU A 590 -6.70 -1.58 -26.26
CA GLU A 590 -7.61 -2.60 -26.80
C GLU A 590 -7.53 -3.90 -25.98
N SER A 591 -6.33 -4.30 -25.55
CA SER A 591 -6.16 -5.46 -24.66
C SER A 591 -6.87 -5.25 -23.32
N CYS A 592 -6.75 -4.07 -22.70
CA CYS A 592 -7.48 -3.72 -21.47
C CYS A 592 -8.99 -3.81 -21.68
N ALA A 593 -9.50 -3.31 -22.82
CA ALA A 593 -10.93 -3.37 -23.14
C ALA A 593 -11.43 -4.82 -23.26
N LEU A 594 -10.69 -5.69 -23.94
CA LEU A 594 -11.03 -7.11 -24.08
C LEU A 594 -10.98 -7.88 -22.76
N VAL A 595 -10.00 -7.56 -21.90
CA VAL A 595 -9.88 -8.16 -20.55
C VAL A 595 -11.06 -7.71 -19.68
N ALA A 596 -11.42 -6.43 -19.74
CA ALA A 596 -12.60 -5.89 -19.06
C ALA A 596 -13.91 -6.55 -19.52
N GLU A 597 -14.08 -6.76 -20.83
CA GLU A 597 -15.23 -7.47 -21.40
C GLU A 597 -15.38 -8.89 -20.85
N TYR A 598 -14.27 -9.63 -20.72
CA TYR A 598 -14.27 -10.97 -20.14
C TYR A 598 -14.71 -10.94 -18.67
N TYR A 599 -14.04 -10.14 -17.84
CA TYR A 599 -14.30 -10.10 -16.41
C TYR A 599 -15.72 -9.61 -16.07
N LEU A 600 -16.27 -8.68 -16.84
CA LEU A 600 -17.66 -8.23 -16.67
C LEU A 600 -18.71 -9.22 -17.17
N SER A 601 -18.29 -10.23 -17.94
CA SER A 601 -19.15 -11.33 -18.38
C SER A 601 -19.16 -12.53 -17.41
N CYS A 602 -18.25 -12.55 -16.43
CA CYS A 602 -18.22 -13.56 -15.37
C CYS A 602 -19.38 -13.38 -14.38
N ASP A 603 -19.60 -14.39 -13.52
CA ASP A 603 -20.69 -14.37 -12.52
C ASP A 603 -20.27 -13.85 -11.13
N ASN A 604 -18.97 -13.54 -10.91
CA ASN A 604 -18.44 -13.13 -9.61
C ASN A 604 -18.26 -11.61 -9.47
N GLU A 605 -18.45 -11.09 -8.27
CA GLU A 605 -18.32 -9.64 -7.98
C GLU A 605 -16.86 -9.14 -7.98
N ASP A 606 -15.92 -9.97 -7.52
CA ASP A 606 -14.47 -9.65 -7.56
C ASP A 606 -13.99 -9.49 -9.02
N ASP A 607 -14.46 -10.38 -9.91
CA ASP A 607 -14.20 -10.31 -11.34
C ASP A 607 -14.77 -9.00 -11.92
N TRP A 608 -16.00 -8.60 -11.58
CA TRP A 608 -16.56 -7.34 -12.08
C TRP A 608 -15.77 -6.12 -11.64
N THR A 609 -15.21 -6.15 -10.43
CA THR A 609 -14.36 -5.08 -9.90
C THR A 609 -13.06 -4.98 -10.70
N MET A 610 -12.44 -6.12 -11.03
CA MET A 610 -11.28 -6.17 -11.93
C MET A 610 -11.64 -5.65 -13.32
N GLY A 611 -12.79 -6.05 -13.86
CA GLY A 611 -13.29 -5.58 -15.15
C GLY A 611 -13.47 -4.05 -15.19
N TYR A 612 -13.97 -3.44 -14.10
CA TYR A 612 -14.02 -1.98 -13.98
C TYR A 612 -12.63 -1.34 -14.02
N LYS A 613 -11.65 -1.88 -13.29
CA LYS A 613 -10.29 -1.31 -13.29
C LYS A 613 -9.63 -1.36 -14.67
N PHE A 614 -9.72 -2.50 -15.37
CA PHE A 614 -9.23 -2.61 -16.75
C PHE A 614 -9.97 -1.67 -17.72
N SER A 615 -11.25 -1.39 -17.50
CA SER A 615 -11.97 -0.43 -18.33
C SER A 615 -11.47 1.01 -18.17
N LEU A 616 -10.96 1.38 -16.99
CA LEU A 616 -10.34 2.68 -16.75
C LEU A 616 -9.00 2.78 -17.49
N GLU A 617 -8.18 1.73 -17.44
CA GLU A 617 -6.92 1.67 -18.21
C GLU A 617 -7.13 1.70 -19.73
N ALA A 618 -8.25 1.15 -20.21
CA ALA A 618 -8.63 1.24 -21.61
C ALA A 618 -8.96 2.69 -22.06
N GLN A 619 -9.21 3.61 -21.11
CA GLN A 619 -9.56 5.02 -21.35
C GLN A 619 -10.79 5.18 -22.26
N LEU A 620 -11.75 4.26 -22.16
CA LEU A 620 -13.00 4.30 -22.92
C LEU A 620 -14.10 4.98 -22.11
N ASN A 621 -14.96 5.75 -22.78
CA ASN A 621 -16.13 6.29 -22.13
C ASN A 621 -17.21 5.20 -21.88
N PRO A 622 -18.11 5.37 -20.88
CA PRO A 622 -19.10 4.34 -20.57
C PRO A 622 -20.00 3.95 -21.74
N THR A 623 -20.32 4.90 -22.64
CA THR A 623 -21.13 4.63 -23.84
C THR A 623 -20.45 3.74 -24.87
N GLN A 624 -19.18 4.01 -25.16
CA GLN A 624 -18.36 3.20 -26.06
C GLN A 624 -18.22 1.79 -25.50
N PHE A 625 -17.98 1.69 -24.18
CA PHE A 625 -17.82 0.39 -23.53
C PHE A 625 -19.12 -0.43 -23.53
N MET A 626 -20.27 0.20 -23.26
CA MET A 626 -21.58 -0.46 -23.40
C MET A 626 -21.84 -0.97 -24.83
N ASP A 627 -21.48 -0.20 -25.85
CA ASP A 627 -21.65 -0.63 -27.23
C ASP A 627 -20.75 -1.81 -27.60
N ARG A 628 -19.58 -1.94 -26.96
CA ARG A 628 -18.73 -3.14 -27.06
C ARG A 628 -19.37 -4.36 -26.43
N LEU A 629 -19.89 -4.23 -25.21
CA LEU A 629 -20.62 -5.32 -24.55
C LEU A 629 -21.87 -5.77 -25.33
N LYS A 630 -22.60 -4.85 -25.97
CA LYS A 630 -23.70 -5.19 -26.87
C LYS A 630 -23.22 -5.99 -28.09
N LYS A 631 -22.08 -5.63 -28.68
CA LYS A 631 -21.49 -6.40 -29.79
C LYS A 631 -21.09 -7.80 -29.32
N LEU A 632 -20.50 -7.93 -28.14
CA LEU A 632 -20.15 -9.21 -27.53
C LEU A 632 -21.37 -10.12 -27.33
N ASP A 633 -22.48 -9.56 -26.81
CA ASP A 633 -23.75 -10.29 -26.66
C ASP A 633 -24.31 -10.77 -28.02
N ILE A 634 -24.25 -9.92 -29.05
CA ILE A 634 -24.65 -10.30 -30.41
C ILE A 634 -23.77 -11.42 -30.97
N GLU A 635 -22.45 -11.37 -30.74
CA GLU A 635 -21.52 -12.43 -31.13
C GLU A 635 -21.82 -13.75 -30.44
N ALA A 636 -22.05 -13.74 -29.12
CA ALA A 636 -22.39 -14.93 -28.36
C ALA A 636 -23.69 -15.57 -28.84
N LYS A 637 -24.72 -14.74 -29.09
CA LYS A 637 -26.02 -15.19 -29.63
C LYS A 637 -25.91 -15.85 -31.00
N ARG A 638 -24.99 -15.41 -31.86
CA ARG A 638 -24.73 -16.07 -33.16
C ARG A 638 -24.15 -17.49 -33.00
N VAL A 639 -23.40 -17.72 -31.93
CA VAL A 639 -22.81 -19.03 -31.58
C VAL A 639 -23.79 -19.89 -30.76
N GLY A 640 -24.93 -19.33 -30.35
CA GLY A 640 -25.96 -20.02 -29.57
C GLY A 640 -25.71 -20.03 -28.06
N ILE A 641 -24.89 -19.09 -27.56
CA ILE A 641 -24.56 -18.94 -26.14
C ILE A 641 -25.20 -17.65 -25.62
N GLU A 642 -25.84 -17.73 -24.46
CA GLU A 642 -26.47 -16.58 -23.78
C GLU A 642 -25.55 -16.10 -22.65
N LEU A 643 -25.09 -14.85 -22.73
CA LEU A 643 -24.21 -14.25 -21.72
C LEU A 643 -25.03 -13.43 -20.72
N ASN A 644 -24.75 -13.57 -19.43
CA ASN A 644 -25.37 -12.75 -18.40
C ASN A 644 -24.58 -11.47 -18.12
N LEU A 645 -24.63 -10.52 -19.06
CA LEU A 645 -23.92 -9.23 -18.90
C LEU A 645 -24.62 -8.25 -17.93
N THR A 646 -25.83 -8.57 -17.49
CA THR A 646 -26.68 -7.65 -16.73
C THR A 646 -26.05 -7.28 -15.38
N CYS A 647 -25.55 -8.27 -14.64
CA CYS A 647 -24.98 -8.05 -13.31
C CYS A 647 -23.67 -7.26 -13.39
N GLY A 648 -22.73 -7.68 -14.25
CA GLY A 648 -21.46 -6.97 -14.45
C GLY A 648 -21.66 -5.55 -14.95
N LEU A 649 -22.59 -5.31 -15.89
CA LEU A 649 -22.87 -3.97 -16.40
C LEU A 649 -23.49 -3.05 -15.33
N ILE A 650 -24.37 -3.58 -14.47
CA ILE A 650 -24.89 -2.84 -13.32
C ILE A 650 -23.75 -2.44 -12.37
N HIS A 651 -22.84 -3.37 -12.06
CA HIS A 651 -21.70 -3.11 -11.18
C HIS A 651 -20.75 -2.06 -11.77
N TYR A 652 -20.43 -2.19 -13.06
CA TYR A 652 -19.63 -1.23 -13.80
C TYR A 652 -20.22 0.19 -13.74
N LEU A 653 -21.50 0.34 -14.08
CA LEU A 653 -22.18 1.64 -14.08
C LEU A 653 -22.32 2.22 -12.66
N LYS A 654 -22.50 1.38 -11.64
CA LYS A 654 -22.47 1.78 -10.22
C LYS A 654 -21.12 2.37 -9.86
N LEU A 655 -20.02 1.70 -10.20
CA LEU A 655 -18.67 2.18 -9.88
C LEU A 655 -18.32 3.46 -10.64
N CYS A 656 -18.71 3.57 -11.91
CA CYS A 656 -18.60 4.84 -12.65
C CYS A 656 -19.33 5.97 -11.91
N LEU A 657 -20.55 5.71 -11.41
CA LEU A 657 -21.36 6.71 -10.69
C LEU A 657 -20.73 7.16 -9.38
N THR A 658 -20.06 6.27 -8.66
CA THR A 658 -19.41 6.59 -7.39
C THR A 658 -18.05 7.27 -7.59
N ALA A 659 -17.32 6.93 -8.67
CA ALA A 659 -16.00 7.48 -8.96
C ALA A 659 -16.02 8.81 -9.72
N SER A 660 -17.15 9.16 -10.35
CA SER A 660 -17.27 10.43 -11.08
C SER A 660 -17.31 11.61 -10.10
N ASP A 661 -16.27 12.44 -10.12
CA ASP A 661 -16.37 13.81 -9.64
C ASP A 661 -17.32 14.60 -10.55
N GLU A 662 -18.02 15.59 -9.99
CA GLU A 662 -19.15 16.29 -10.63
C GLU A 662 -18.82 16.94 -12.00
N GLU A 663 -17.53 17.07 -12.36
CA GLU A 663 -17.05 17.61 -13.63
C GLU A 663 -17.10 16.59 -14.79
N ASP A 664 -16.99 15.28 -14.52
CA ASP A 664 -17.09 14.20 -15.52
C ASP A 664 -18.47 13.54 -15.49
N LYS A 665 -19.48 14.25 -16.00
CA LYS A 665 -20.87 13.74 -16.00
C LYS A 665 -20.98 12.49 -16.88
N ILE A 666 -21.39 11.38 -16.27
CA ILE A 666 -21.75 10.14 -16.96
C ILE A 666 -22.77 10.43 -18.06
N PRO A 667 -22.58 9.87 -19.27
CA PRO A 667 -23.50 10.10 -20.37
C PRO A 667 -24.94 9.68 -20.04
N VAL A 668 -25.92 10.50 -20.44
CA VAL A 668 -27.36 10.25 -20.23
C VAL A 668 -27.81 8.87 -20.75
N GLY A 669 -27.21 8.39 -21.84
CA GLY A 669 -27.49 7.05 -22.37
C GLY A 669 -27.13 5.92 -21.39
N ALA A 670 -26.05 6.07 -20.62
CA ALA A 670 -25.63 5.09 -19.61
C ALA A 670 -26.58 5.09 -18.40
N LEU A 671 -27.02 6.27 -17.97
CA LEU A 671 -28.01 6.41 -16.89
C LEU A 671 -29.36 5.77 -17.24
N ASN A 672 -29.87 5.99 -18.46
CA ASN A 672 -31.10 5.33 -18.91
C ASN A 672 -30.95 3.81 -18.95
N THR A 673 -29.82 3.32 -19.47
CA THR A 673 -29.53 1.88 -19.54
C THR A 673 -29.49 1.27 -18.13
N LEU A 674 -28.86 1.95 -17.15
CA LEU A 674 -28.85 1.50 -15.76
C LEU A 674 -30.27 1.37 -15.19
N LEU A 675 -31.13 2.37 -15.40
CA LEU A 675 -32.53 2.34 -14.93
C LEU A 675 -33.32 1.22 -15.61
N ASP A 676 -33.14 1.02 -16.92
CA ASP A 676 -33.78 -0.06 -17.68
C ASP A 676 -33.35 -1.44 -17.14
N LEU A 677 -32.07 -1.63 -16.86
CA LEU A 677 -31.54 -2.90 -16.33
C LEU A 677 -32.08 -3.19 -14.92
N ILE A 678 -32.09 -2.19 -14.03
CA ILE A 678 -32.65 -2.34 -12.68
C ILE A 678 -34.15 -2.66 -12.74
N GLU A 679 -34.90 -1.98 -13.61
CA GLU A 679 -36.34 -2.23 -13.78
C GLU A 679 -36.62 -3.65 -14.33
N SER A 680 -35.82 -4.10 -15.29
CA SER A 680 -35.97 -5.43 -15.91
C SER A 680 -35.69 -6.58 -14.94
N LYS A 681 -34.73 -6.40 -14.01
CA LYS A 681 -34.29 -7.45 -13.07
C LYS A 681 -35.30 -7.70 -11.93
N ARG A 682 -36.29 -6.82 -11.74
CA ARG A 682 -37.24 -6.83 -10.59
C ARG A 682 -36.53 -7.23 -9.30
N ASP A 683 -35.54 -6.41 -8.94
CA ASP A 683 -34.66 -6.72 -7.83
C ASP A 683 -35.45 -6.80 -6.51
N ASN A 684 -35.52 -8.01 -5.95
CA ASN A 684 -36.11 -8.29 -4.64
C ASN A 684 -35.06 -8.25 -3.52
N SER A 685 -33.81 -7.84 -3.81
CA SER A 685 -32.78 -7.67 -2.79
C SER A 685 -33.21 -6.66 -1.75
N LYS A 686 -32.83 -6.90 -0.49
CA LYS A 686 -32.90 -5.91 0.59
C LYS A 686 -31.45 -5.61 1.01
N PRO A 687 -30.94 -4.37 0.88
CA PRO A 687 -31.61 -3.17 0.38
C PRO A 687 -31.78 -3.11 -1.15
N PHE A 688 -32.69 -2.25 -1.64
CA PHE A 688 -32.88 -2.03 -3.08
C PHE A 688 -31.68 -1.33 -3.67
N LEU A 689 -31.12 -1.87 -4.76
CA LEU A 689 -29.96 -1.26 -5.40
C LEU A 689 -30.20 0.21 -5.82
N LEU A 690 -31.38 0.52 -6.38
CA LEU A 690 -31.69 1.89 -6.81
C LEU A 690 -31.69 2.87 -5.63
N SER A 691 -32.23 2.45 -4.48
CA SER A 691 -32.27 3.28 -3.27
C SER A 691 -30.87 3.60 -2.75
N ILE A 692 -29.96 2.62 -2.76
CA ILE A 692 -28.55 2.83 -2.41
C ILE A 692 -27.91 3.86 -3.35
N LEU A 693 -28.06 3.67 -4.66
CA LEU A 693 -27.46 4.54 -5.68
C LEU A 693 -27.96 5.98 -5.61
N ILE A 694 -29.21 6.22 -5.24
CA ILE A 694 -29.79 7.56 -5.07
C ILE A 694 -29.18 8.29 -3.86
N LEU A 695 -28.90 7.56 -2.79
CA LEU A 695 -28.27 8.14 -1.60
C LEU A 695 -26.80 8.49 -1.90
N GLU A 696 -26.09 7.63 -2.61
CA GLU A 696 -24.66 7.80 -2.93
C GLU A 696 -24.41 8.82 -4.08
N SER A 697 -25.29 8.92 -5.08
CA SER A 697 -25.07 9.75 -6.28
C SER A 697 -26.05 10.93 -6.41
N SER A 698 -25.51 12.15 -6.40
CA SER A 698 -26.21 13.41 -6.70
C SER A 698 -26.74 13.48 -8.14
N VAL A 699 -26.02 12.92 -9.11
CA VAL A 699 -26.37 12.93 -10.53
C VAL A 699 -27.69 12.18 -10.76
N LEU A 700 -27.86 11.02 -10.13
CA LEU A 700 -29.11 10.25 -10.18
C LEU A 700 -30.28 10.96 -9.48
N ARG A 701 -30.02 11.74 -8.43
CA ARG A 701 -31.07 12.55 -7.76
C ARG A 701 -31.67 13.61 -8.68
N GLN A 702 -30.91 14.13 -9.64
CA GLN A 702 -31.39 15.13 -10.58
C GLN A 702 -31.99 14.48 -11.84
N PHE A 703 -31.49 13.30 -12.22
CA PHE A 703 -31.86 12.60 -13.44
C PHE A 703 -33.14 11.74 -13.33
N SER A 704 -34.06 11.89 -14.29
CA SER A 704 -35.27 11.06 -14.44
C SER A 704 -36.06 10.76 -13.14
N THR A 705 -36.12 11.77 -12.28
CA THR A 705 -36.70 11.74 -10.92
C THR A 705 -38.11 11.16 -10.82
N GLU A 706 -39.00 11.43 -11.78
CA GLU A 706 -40.37 10.88 -11.72
C GLU A 706 -40.40 9.38 -12.01
N ARG A 707 -39.49 8.86 -12.83
CA ARG A 707 -39.35 7.42 -13.10
C ARG A 707 -38.81 6.69 -11.87
N THR A 708 -37.75 7.22 -11.25
CA THR A 708 -37.15 6.63 -10.05
C THR A 708 -38.12 6.65 -8.85
N ILE A 709 -38.89 7.74 -8.68
CA ILE A 709 -39.97 7.82 -7.68
C ILE A 709 -41.00 6.71 -7.92
N ARG A 710 -41.44 6.48 -9.17
CA ARG A 710 -42.41 5.43 -9.49
C ARG A 710 -41.88 4.03 -9.16
N MET A 711 -40.64 3.73 -9.53
CA MET A 711 -40.01 2.43 -9.28
C MET A 711 -39.94 2.13 -7.77
N ILE A 712 -39.46 3.07 -6.95
CA ILE A 712 -39.37 2.90 -5.49
C ILE A 712 -40.76 2.85 -4.87
N SER A 713 -41.69 3.71 -5.28
CA SER A 713 -43.05 3.73 -4.74
C SER A 713 -43.80 2.43 -5.03
N GLN A 714 -43.64 1.87 -6.23
CA GLN A 714 -44.24 0.60 -6.62
C GLN A 714 -43.67 -0.55 -5.79
N ARG A 715 -42.34 -0.58 -5.59
CA ARG A 715 -41.70 -1.58 -4.73
C ARG A 715 -42.18 -1.49 -3.28
N ILE A 716 -42.31 -0.30 -2.71
CA ILE A 716 -42.83 -0.11 -1.35
C ILE A 716 -44.26 -0.65 -1.25
N GLN A 717 -45.11 -0.40 -2.27
CA GLN A 717 -46.49 -0.90 -2.31
C GLN A 717 -46.56 -2.43 -2.47
N ASP A 718 -45.65 -3.02 -3.24
CA ASP A 718 -45.59 -4.47 -3.46
C ASP A 718 -44.97 -5.23 -2.26
N SER A 719 -44.10 -4.57 -1.49
CA SER A 719 -43.45 -5.15 -0.32
C SER A 719 -44.34 -5.08 0.93
N LYS A 720 -44.50 -6.19 1.67
CA LYS A 720 -45.24 -6.20 2.96
C LYS A 720 -44.46 -5.57 4.12
N VAL A 721 -43.16 -5.30 3.94
CA VAL A 721 -42.23 -4.79 4.96
C VAL A 721 -41.47 -3.62 4.34
N THR A 722 -41.63 -2.43 4.91
CA THR A 722 -40.99 -1.18 4.49
C THR A 722 -39.53 -1.14 4.94
N ASP A 723 -38.60 -1.00 4.00
CA ASP A 723 -37.16 -0.84 4.25
C ASP A 723 -36.80 0.64 4.47
N SER A 724 -35.99 0.94 5.49
CA SER A 724 -35.52 2.29 5.80
C SER A 724 -34.73 2.92 4.64
N PHE A 725 -34.00 2.12 3.85
CA PHE A 725 -33.30 2.60 2.65
C PHE A 725 -34.26 3.18 1.61
N ASP A 726 -35.35 2.46 1.33
CA ASP A 726 -36.36 2.85 0.34
C ASP A 726 -37.12 4.11 0.79
N CYS A 727 -37.43 4.20 2.08
CA CYS A 727 -38.08 5.38 2.69
C CYS A 727 -37.21 6.63 2.60
N LEU A 728 -35.91 6.52 2.96
CA LEU A 728 -34.98 7.66 2.92
C LEU A 728 -34.72 8.10 1.48
N ALA A 729 -34.45 7.18 0.55
CA ALA A 729 -34.24 7.49 -0.86
C ALA A 729 -35.47 8.16 -1.48
N LEU A 730 -36.67 7.69 -1.17
CA LEU A 730 -37.92 8.30 -1.62
C LEU A 730 -38.13 9.70 -1.05
N ALA A 731 -37.80 9.92 0.23
CA ALA A 731 -37.88 11.24 0.85
C ALA A 731 -36.95 12.25 0.17
N VAL A 732 -35.69 11.86 -0.09
CA VAL A 732 -34.72 12.68 -0.81
C VAL A 732 -35.19 13.02 -2.23
N LEU A 733 -35.77 12.06 -2.96
CA LEU A 733 -36.34 12.33 -4.29
C LEU A 733 -37.54 13.29 -4.23
N TYR A 734 -38.42 13.18 -3.23
CA TYR A 734 -39.53 14.13 -3.08
C TYR A 734 -39.06 15.54 -2.72
N ILE A 735 -38.00 15.68 -1.92
CA ILE A 735 -37.34 16.96 -1.60
C ILE A 735 -36.81 17.60 -2.89
N THR A 736 -36.08 16.85 -3.72
CA THR A 736 -35.56 17.39 -5.01
C THR A 736 -36.65 17.88 -5.96
N LYS A 737 -37.92 17.45 -5.76
CA LYS A 737 -39.10 17.90 -6.51
C LYS A 737 -39.90 19.01 -5.82
N GLY A 738 -39.47 19.50 -4.67
CA GLY A 738 -40.19 20.49 -3.87
C GLY A 738 -41.49 19.95 -3.26
N ARG A 739 -41.61 18.63 -3.04
CA ARG A 739 -42.80 17.97 -2.46
C ARG A 739 -42.57 17.57 -1.00
N ALA A 740 -42.33 18.55 -0.13
CA ALA A 740 -41.98 18.33 1.28
C ALA A 740 -43.00 17.48 2.06
N ASP A 741 -44.31 17.67 1.84
CA ASP A 741 -45.36 16.91 2.54
C ASP A 741 -45.27 15.40 2.28
N LYS A 742 -44.98 15.01 1.03
CA LYS A 742 -44.82 13.61 0.64
C LYS A 742 -43.51 13.01 1.15
N ALA A 743 -42.46 13.82 1.23
CA ALA A 743 -41.19 13.41 1.83
C ALA A 743 -41.35 13.10 3.32
N GLY A 744 -42.07 13.98 4.06
CA GLY A 744 -42.39 13.74 5.46
C GLY A 744 -43.24 12.48 5.68
N ALA A 745 -44.21 12.22 4.79
CA ALA A 745 -44.99 10.98 4.82
C ALA A 745 -44.13 9.73 4.58
N ALA A 746 -43.15 9.80 3.65
CA ALA A 746 -42.24 8.70 3.36
C ALA A 746 -41.31 8.38 4.55
N LEU A 747 -40.77 9.40 5.22
CA LEU A 747 -39.96 9.21 6.44
C LEU A 747 -40.78 8.61 7.58
N GLY A 748 -42.08 8.94 7.67
CA GLY A 748 -42.99 8.38 8.66
C GLY A 748 -43.34 6.89 8.45
N LEU A 749 -43.03 6.32 7.29
CA LEU A 749 -43.25 4.88 7.01
C LEU A 749 -42.13 3.99 7.58
N SER A 750 -40.98 4.55 7.94
CA SER A 750 -39.88 3.77 8.54
C SER A 750 -40.17 3.49 10.02
N ASN A 751 -40.19 2.19 10.36
CA ASN A 751 -40.32 1.71 11.74
C ASN A 751 -38.96 1.35 12.38
N GLU A 752 -37.89 1.24 11.59
CA GLU A 752 -36.55 0.84 12.03
C GLU A 752 -35.65 2.07 12.24
N ASN A 753 -35.79 2.70 13.40
CA ASN A 753 -35.06 3.92 13.75
C ASN A 753 -33.54 3.73 13.81
N ASP A 754 -33.05 2.62 14.35
CA ASP A 754 -31.61 2.37 14.50
C ASP A 754 -30.91 2.24 13.13
N VAL A 755 -31.54 1.55 12.18
CA VAL A 755 -31.04 1.41 10.81
C VAL A 755 -31.04 2.77 10.09
N LEU A 756 -32.07 3.60 10.33
CA LEU A 756 -32.12 4.95 9.77
C LEU A 756 -30.96 5.84 10.28
N ILE A 757 -30.61 5.71 11.58
CA ILE A 757 -29.48 6.43 12.18
C ILE A 757 -28.16 6.01 11.50
N GLU A 758 -27.89 4.71 11.35
CA GLU A 758 -26.70 4.21 10.65
C GLU A 758 -26.63 4.72 9.19
N LEU A 759 -27.78 4.78 8.51
CA LEU A 759 -27.85 5.25 7.12
C LEU A 759 -27.56 6.74 6.96
N LEU A 760 -28.10 7.56 7.87
CA LEU A 760 -27.84 8.99 7.89
C LEU A 760 -26.39 9.29 8.29
N GLN A 761 -25.77 8.46 9.14
CA GLN A 761 -24.34 8.56 9.45
C GLN A 761 -23.48 8.27 8.21
N LYS A 762 -23.79 7.19 7.46
CA LYS A 762 -23.08 6.87 6.21
C LYS A 762 -23.23 7.97 5.16
N ASN A 763 -24.41 8.60 5.06
CA ASN A 763 -24.73 9.62 4.06
C ASN A 763 -24.91 11.02 4.67
N TRP A 764 -24.02 11.40 5.61
CA TRP A 764 -24.16 12.64 6.39
C TRP A 764 -24.19 13.92 5.54
N THR A 765 -23.60 13.90 4.35
CA THR A 765 -23.59 15.05 3.41
C THR A 765 -24.99 15.45 2.97
N LEU A 766 -25.99 14.56 3.06
CA LEU A 766 -27.39 14.87 2.78
C LEU A 766 -28.04 15.81 3.82
N LEU A 767 -27.44 15.94 5.00
CA LEU A 767 -27.97 16.76 6.09
C LEU A 767 -27.65 18.26 5.91
N PHE A 768 -26.74 18.59 4.99
CA PHE A 768 -26.20 19.92 4.83
C PHE A 768 -26.30 20.42 3.38
N GLU A 769 -26.47 21.72 3.21
CA GLU A 769 -26.50 22.41 1.91
C GLU A 769 -25.55 23.60 1.93
N ASN A 770 -24.81 23.83 0.84
CA ASN A 770 -23.90 24.97 0.71
C ASN A 770 -24.52 26.09 -0.12
N THR A 771 -24.61 27.29 0.48
CA THR A 771 -25.21 28.48 -0.13
C THR A 771 -24.34 29.13 -1.22
N ARG A 772 -23.06 28.74 -1.35
CA ARG A 772 -22.08 29.31 -2.29
C ARG A 772 -21.95 28.53 -3.62
N GLN A 773 -22.95 27.74 -4.01
CA GLN A 773 -23.00 26.94 -5.25
C GLN A 773 -21.95 25.81 -5.39
N LYS A 774 -21.23 25.44 -4.32
CA LYS A 774 -20.53 24.14 -4.27
C LYS A 774 -21.57 23.03 -4.02
N ILE A 775 -21.60 22.00 -4.87
CA ILE A 775 -22.65 20.97 -4.85
C ILE A 775 -22.44 19.93 -3.74
N LYS A 776 -21.20 19.73 -3.27
CA LYS A 776 -20.86 18.82 -2.17
C LYS A 776 -20.21 19.56 -1.00
N VAL A 777 -20.66 19.26 0.22
CA VAL A 777 -20.03 19.69 1.47
C VAL A 777 -18.87 18.74 1.76
N SER A 778 -17.65 19.26 1.84
CA SER A 778 -16.45 18.50 2.26
C SER A 778 -16.18 18.71 3.74
N SER A 779 -15.44 17.80 4.37
CA SER A 779 -14.99 17.95 5.76
C SER A 779 -14.17 19.21 6.01
N ASP A 780 -13.49 19.73 4.98
CA ASP A 780 -12.44 20.74 5.14
C ASP A 780 -12.90 22.20 4.88
N ASP A 781 -14.14 22.41 4.39
CA ASP A 781 -14.65 23.75 4.02
C ASP A 781 -16.12 23.93 4.43
N TRP A 782 -16.33 24.55 5.59
CA TRP A 782 -17.65 24.78 6.21
C TRP A 782 -18.21 26.19 5.99
N GLU A 783 -17.53 27.05 5.22
CA GLU A 783 -18.01 28.40 5.01
C GLU A 783 -19.28 28.44 4.15
N GLY A 784 -20.38 28.94 4.72
CA GLY A 784 -21.67 29.09 4.01
C GLY A 784 -22.52 27.82 3.96
N VAL A 785 -22.18 26.81 4.76
CA VAL A 785 -22.97 25.59 4.94
C VAL A 785 -24.15 25.85 5.88
N THR A 786 -25.32 25.30 5.55
CA THR A 786 -26.58 25.41 6.30
C THR A 786 -27.30 24.06 6.36
N LEU A 787 -28.36 23.94 7.17
CA LEU A 787 -29.17 22.72 7.24
C LEU A 787 -29.95 22.49 5.94
N SER A 788 -29.91 21.27 5.40
CA SER A 788 -30.68 20.89 4.20
C SER A 788 -32.19 20.82 4.46
N GLU A 789 -33.00 20.83 3.39
CA GLU A 789 -34.45 20.59 3.52
C GLU A 789 -34.77 19.24 4.18
N LEU A 790 -33.91 18.23 4.01
CA LEU A 790 -34.03 16.93 4.70
C LEU A 790 -33.88 17.09 6.21
N SER A 791 -32.86 17.82 6.66
CA SER A 791 -32.63 18.11 8.08
C SER A 791 -33.82 18.85 8.70
N VAL A 792 -34.41 19.80 7.97
CA VAL A 792 -35.62 20.52 8.43
C VAL A 792 -36.81 19.58 8.62
N LEU A 793 -37.01 18.60 7.72
CA LEU A 793 -38.05 17.59 7.86
C LEU A 793 -37.77 16.61 9.01
N LEU A 794 -36.50 16.26 9.23
CA LEU A 794 -36.09 15.42 10.35
C LEU A 794 -36.32 16.13 11.70
N ILE A 795 -36.08 17.45 11.79
CA ILE A 795 -36.39 18.24 12.99
C ILE A 795 -37.90 18.16 13.33
N ASP A 796 -38.78 18.18 12.33
CA ASP A 796 -40.23 18.11 12.56
C ASP A 796 -40.73 16.69 12.88
N LYS A 797 -40.18 15.65 12.24
CA LYS A 797 -40.69 14.28 12.33
C LYS A 797 -39.93 13.36 13.28
N LYS A 798 -38.60 13.50 13.38
CA LYS A 798 -37.67 12.59 14.05
C LYS A 798 -36.52 13.38 14.74
N PRO A 799 -36.83 14.29 15.68
CA PRO A 799 -35.82 15.19 16.27
C PRO A 799 -34.77 14.47 17.11
N ARG A 800 -35.14 13.40 17.81
CA ARG A 800 -34.21 12.63 18.66
C ARG A 800 -33.19 11.89 17.81
N GLU A 801 -33.64 11.26 16.74
CA GLU A 801 -32.80 10.50 15.81
C GLU A 801 -31.78 11.42 15.11
N LEU A 802 -32.18 12.65 14.74
CA LEU A 802 -31.25 13.63 14.16
C LEU A 802 -30.15 14.04 15.16
N ALA A 803 -30.50 14.29 16.42
CA ALA A 803 -29.53 14.64 17.46
C ALA A 803 -28.52 13.50 17.70
N GLU A 804 -28.98 12.25 17.66
CA GLU A 804 -28.14 11.06 17.81
C GLU A 804 -27.20 10.85 16.61
N VAL A 805 -27.67 11.09 15.38
CA VAL A 805 -26.82 11.04 14.19
C VAL A 805 -25.69 12.05 14.29
N LEU A 806 -26.02 13.32 14.61
CA LEU A 806 -25.03 14.39 14.71
C LEU A 806 -24.01 14.10 15.83
N SER A 807 -24.45 13.61 16.99
CA SER A 807 -23.55 13.32 18.11
C SER A 807 -22.63 12.13 17.80
N SER A 808 -23.14 11.09 17.14
CA SER A 808 -22.34 9.95 16.70
C SER A 808 -21.31 10.34 15.64
N LEU A 809 -21.63 11.30 14.76
CA LEU A 809 -20.70 11.78 13.73
C LEU A 809 -19.46 12.47 14.32
N VAL A 810 -19.65 13.17 15.45
CA VAL A 810 -18.59 13.81 16.24
C VAL A 810 -17.84 12.80 17.10
N LEU A 811 -18.56 11.93 17.83
CA LEU A 811 -17.96 11.04 18.83
C LEU A 811 -17.34 9.76 18.28
N LYS A 812 -18.04 9.07 17.36
CA LYS A 812 -17.66 7.72 16.91
C LYS A 812 -16.87 7.75 15.61
N SER A 813 -17.31 8.55 14.64
CA SER A 813 -16.67 8.60 13.32
C SER A 813 -15.64 9.73 13.17
N CYS A 814 -15.65 10.72 14.06
CA CYS A 814 -14.78 11.91 14.00
C CYS A 814 -14.75 12.60 12.63
N VAL A 815 -15.88 12.59 11.91
CA VAL A 815 -15.99 13.18 10.57
C VAL A 815 -16.36 14.66 10.66
N LEU A 816 -17.08 15.04 11.72
CA LEU A 816 -17.52 16.41 12.00
C LEU A 816 -16.90 16.91 13.29
N ASN A 817 -16.57 18.20 13.36
CA ASN A 817 -16.19 18.85 14.61
C ASN A 817 -17.39 19.53 15.25
N LEU A 818 -17.31 19.75 16.57
CA LEU A 818 -18.32 20.52 17.30
C LEU A 818 -18.49 21.94 16.70
N GLN A 819 -17.38 22.57 16.28
CA GLN A 819 -17.36 23.85 15.59
C GLN A 819 -18.37 23.93 14.45
N ASP A 820 -18.28 22.94 13.57
CA ASP A 820 -18.92 22.93 12.27
C ASP A 820 -20.42 22.81 12.44
N VAL A 821 -20.84 21.91 13.33
CA VAL A 821 -22.25 21.74 13.70
C VAL A 821 -22.78 23.00 14.37
N LEU A 822 -22.07 23.57 15.36
CA LEU A 822 -22.49 24.79 16.04
C LEU A 822 -22.66 25.96 15.05
N GLN A 823 -21.72 26.15 14.14
CA GLN A 823 -21.77 27.21 13.12
C GLN A 823 -23.00 27.06 12.23
N VAL A 824 -23.34 25.84 11.80
CA VAL A 824 -24.53 25.57 10.99
C VAL A 824 -25.82 25.92 11.75
N PHE A 825 -25.94 25.49 13.01
CA PHE A 825 -27.11 25.80 13.83
C PHE A 825 -27.23 27.30 14.12
N LEU A 826 -26.14 27.98 14.46
CA LEU A 826 -26.12 29.41 14.73
C LEU A 826 -26.43 30.25 13.49
N THR A 827 -26.05 29.78 12.30
CA THR A 827 -26.42 30.42 11.02
C THR A 827 -27.91 30.23 10.73
N TYR A 828 -28.49 29.08 11.08
CA TYR A 828 -29.86 28.73 10.75
C TYR A 828 -30.90 29.27 11.77
N LEU A 829 -30.53 29.42 13.04
CA LEU A 829 -31.40 29.85 14.15
C LEU A 829 -32.11 31.22 13.92
N PRO A 830 -31.42 32.29 13.47
CA PRO A 830 -32.05 33.59 13.26
C PRO A 830 -33.19 33.59 12.23
N ALA A 831 -33.17 32.65 11.27
CA ALA A 831 -34.13 32.59 10.16
C ALA A 831 -35.51 32.01 10.56
N ARG A 832 -35.64 31.39 11.75
CA ARG A 832 -36.81 30.60 12.16
C ARG A 832 -37.36 30.93 13.56
N MET A 833 -37.11 32.14 14.10
CA MET A 833 -37.61 32.61 15.40
C MET A 833 -39.16 32.77 15.44
N GLY A 834 -39.87 31.63 15.38
CA GLY A 834 -41.32 31.45 15.42
C GLY A 834 -41.65 30.02 15.88
N THR A 835 -42.82 29.47 15.49
CA THR A 835 -43.35 28.18 15.99
C THR A 835 -42.46 26.93 15.77
N GLY A 836 -41.44 26.99 14.91
CA GLY A 836 -40.47 25.90 14.69
C GLY A 836 -39.16 26.01 15.47
N GLY A 837 -38.93 27.11 16.20
CA GLY A 837 -37.69 27.33 16.96
C GLY A 837 -37.54 26.41 18.18
N THR A 838 -38.65 25.93 18.75
CA THR A 838 -38.65 25.07 19.95
C THR A 838 -38.09 23.68 19.65
N LEU A 839 -38.49 23.07 18.53
CA LEU A 839 -37.97 21.77 18.10
C LEU A 839 -36.49 21.84 17.70
N LEU A 840 -36.08 22.90 17.00
CA LEU A 840 -34.67 23.11 16.63
C LEU A 840 -33.78 23.28 17.87
N GLY A 841 -34.23 24.06 18.85
CA GLY A 841 -33.54 24.21 20.13
C GLY A 841 -33.43 22.90 20.90
N LYS A 842 -34.46 22.05 20.83
CA LYS A 842 -34.44 20.71 21.43
C LYS A 842 -33.43 19.78 20.78
N VAL A 843 -33.34 19.74 19.45
CA VAL A 843 -32.32 18.94 18.75
C VAL A 843 -30.91 19.39 19.13
N LEU A 844 -30.68 20.71 19.19
CA LEU A 844 -29.38 21.25 19.59
C LEU A 844 -29.04 20.90 21.05
N GLN A 845 -30.03 20.95 21.94
CA GLN A 845 -29.86 20.55 23.34
C GLN A 845 -29.52 19.06 23.46
N ASP A 846 -30.30 18.17 22.84
CA ASP A 846 -30.09 16.72 22.87
C ASP A 846 -28.72 16.33 22.26
N PHE A 847 -28.29 17.04 21.21
CA PHE A 847 -26.98 16.88 20.59
C PHE A 847 -25.83 17.26 21.54
N LEU A 848 -25.87 18.46 22.13
CA LEU A 848 -24.83 18.93 23.06
C LEU A 848 -24.77 18.06 24.32
N GLU A 849 -25.92 17.67 24.87
CA GLU A 849 -26.00 16.71 25.99
C GLU A 849 -25.26 15.40 25.63
N SER A 850 -25.53 14.85 24.45
CA SER A 850 -24.93 13.60 23.98
C SER A 850 -23.42 13.71 23.75
N VAL A 851 -22.94 14.81 23.15
CA VAL A 851 -21.52 15.04 22.86
C VAL A 851 -20.71 15.21 24.14
N PHE A 852 -21.10 16.14 25.01
CA PHE A 852 -20.35 16.41 26.24
C PHE A 852 -20.38 15.23 27.22
N HIS A 853 -21.53 14.55 27.34
CA HIS A 853 -21.59 13.32 28.13
C HIS A 853 -20.75 12.20 27.48
N GLY A 854 -20.82 12.05 26.16
CA GLY A 854 -20.06 11.08 25.39
C GLY A 854 -18.55 11.21 25.59
N TRP A 855 -17.99 12.40 25.44
CA TRP A 855 -16.56 12.66 25.66
C TRP A 855 -16.11 12.26 27.06
N TYR A 856 -16.90 12.60 28.09
CA TYR A 856 -16.61 12.18 29.46
C TYR A 856 -16.68 10.66 29.64
N THR A 857 -17.67 9.98 29.05
CA THR A 857 -17.79 8.52 29.17
C THR A 857 -16.66 7.76 28.46
N ILE A 858 -16.12 8.33 27.37
CA ILE A 858 -14.99 7.76 26.62
C ILE A 858 -13.67 8.03 27.36
N ASN A 859 -13.52 9.24 27.91
CA ASN A 859 -12.35 9.66 28.68
C ASN A 859 -12.77 10.37 29.97
N SER A 860 -12.65 9.69 31.11
CA SER A 860 -13.04 10.22 32.42
C SER A 860 -12.23 11.45 32.88
N ASP A 861 -11.07 11.69 32.25
CA ASP A 861 -10.21 12.83 32.53
C ASP A 861 -10.46 14.00 31.56
N TRP A 862 -11.40 13.86 30.61
CA TRP A 862 -11.73 14.91 29.65
C TRP A 862 -12.27 16.17 30.35
N LYS A 863 -11.80 17.33 29.90
CA LYS A 863 -12.23 18.67 30.34
C LYS A 863 -12.32 19.57 29.11
N PRO A 864 -13.24 20.56 29.11
CA PRO A 864 -13.34 21.53 28.02
C PRO A 864 -12.06 22.34 27.90
N ASP A 865 -11.58 22.57 26.67
CA ASP A 865 -10.40 23.41 26.43
C ASP A 865 -10.80 24.89 26.50
N GLN A 866 -10.14 25.65 27.38
CA GLN A 866 -10.40 27.08 27.55
C GLN A 866 -9.81 27.93 26.41
N ASN A 867 -8.95 27.36 25.57
CA ASN A 867 -8.40 28.05 24.39
C ASN A 867 -9.31 27.88 23.16
N GLU A 868 -10.10 26.82 23.10
CA GLU A 868 -11.07 26.58 22.02
C GLU A 868 -12.41 27.22 22.40
N GLY A 869 -12.70 28.39 21.82
CA GLY A 869 -13.90 29.17 22.18
C GLY A 869 -15.24 28.45 21.98
N GLN A 870 -15.27 27.31 21.27
CA GLN A 870 -16.50 26.61 20.89
C GLN A 870 -17.05 25.69 21.97
N ASP A 871 -16.19 25.06 22.77
CA ASP A 871 -16.62 24.29 23.94
C ASP A 871 -17.35 25.21 24.92
N VAL A 872 -16.75 26.38 25.15
CA VAL A 872 -17.30 27.45 25.99
C VAL A 872 -18.63 27.96 25.42
N GLU A 873 -18.73 28.19 24.11
CA GLU A 873 -19.98 28.60 23.45
C GLU A 873 -21.06 27.52 23.54
N GLY A 874 -20.72 26.25 23.27
CA GLY A 874 -21.65 25.12 23.38
C GLY A 874 -22.20 24.95 24.80
N LEU A 875 -21.34 25.06 25.82
CA LEU A 875 -21.74 25.02 27.23
C LEU A 875 -22.63 26.21 27.61
N LYS A 876 -22.34 27.43 27.12
CA LYS A 876 -23.19 28.62 27.30
C LYS A 876 -24.58 28.44 26.66
N ILE A 877 -24.64 27.88 25.46
CA ILE A 877 -25.90 27.59 24.76
C ILE A 877 -26.73 26.58 25.57
N LEU A 878 -26.09 25.51 26.06
CA LEU A 878 -26.74 24.48 26.87
C LEU A 878 -27.29 25.05 28.19
N MET A 879 -26.49 25.85 28.89
CA MET A 879 -26.88 26.58 30.10
C MET A 879 -28.11 27.47 29.87
N ARG A 880 -28.09 28.30 28.82
CA ARG A 880 -29.20 29.18 28.45
C ARG A 880 -30.46 28.40 28.09
N SER A 881 -30.33 27.26 27.41
CA SER A 881 -31.45 26.36 27.11
C SER A 881 -32.13 25.84 28.37
N TYR A 882 -31.35 25.35 29.34
CA TYR A 882 -31.89 24.88 30.61
C TYR A 882 -32.56 26.00 31.40
N LEU A 883 -31.95 27.18 31.49
CA LEU A 883 -32.54 28.34 32.18
C LEU A 883 -33.87 28.76 31.54
N SER A 884 -33.94 28.79 30.22
CA SER A 884 -35.18 29.07 29.49
C SER A 884 -36.27 28.03 29.79
N ASN A 885 -35.92 26.74 29.79
CA ASN A 885 -36.86 25.65 30.07
C ASN A 885 -37.33 25.61 31.53
N ILE A 886 -36.55 26.13 32.48
CA ILE A 886 -36.98 26.25 33.88
C ILE A 886 -38.01 27.38 34.04
N VAL A 887 -37.81 28.51 33.35
CA VAL A 887 -38.76 29.65 33.38
C VAL A 887 -40.05 29.30 32.62
N LYS A 888 -39.95 28.52 31.54
CA LYS A 888 -41.08 28.02 30.75
C LYS A 888 -41.03 26.49 30.68
N PRO A 889 -41.61 25.79 31.67
CA PRO A 889 -41.58 24.33 31.69
C PRO A 889 -42.35 23.76 30.50
N GLU A 890 -41.62 23.14 29.58
CA GLU A 890 -42.21 22.31 28.53
C GLU A 890 -42.61 20.94 29.12
N LYS A 891 -43.72 20.36 28.65
CA LYS A 891 -44.10 18.99 29.00
C LYS A 891 -43.15 18.00 28.33
N SER A 892 -42.00 17.71 28.94
CA SER A 892 -41.08 16.70 28.45
C SER A 892 -41.49 15.30 28.94
N SER A 893 -41.51 14.35 28.02
CA SER A 893 -41.63 12.92 28.31
C SER A 893 -40.24 12.30 28.15
N GLU A 894 -39.37 12.53 29.14
CA GLU A 894 -38.00 12.00 29.15
C GLU A 894 -37.88 10.77 30.05
N VAL A 895 -37.08 9.80 29.60
CA VAL A 895 -36.95 8.44 30.17
C VAL A 895 -35.60 8.25 30.89
N MET A 896 -34.66 9.21 30.77
CA MET A 896 -33.31 9.11 31.36
C MET A 896 -33.26 9.60 32.81
N CYS A 897 -32.43 8.96 33.64
CA CYS A 897 -32.07 9.47 34.96
C CYS A 897 -31.09 10.65 34.80
N PRO A 898 -31.51 11.91 35.00
CA PRO A 898 -30.68 13.09 34.72
C PRO A 898 -29.48 13.24 35.67
N GLU A 899 -29.44 12.44 36.74
CA GLU A 899 -28.51 12.55 37.87
C GLU A 899 -27.07 12.07 37.53
N ASN A 900 -26.86 11.42 36.39
CA ASN A 900 -25.55 10.90 35.94
C ASN A 900 -24.96 11.64 34.72
N LEU A 901 -25.60 12.71 34.24
CA LEU A 901 -25.10 13.51 33.12
C LEU A 901 -23.83 14.28 33.52
N PHE A 902 -22.90 14.42 32.56
CA PHE A 902 -21.63 15.15 32.72
C PHE A 902 -20.65 14.62 33.79
N GLY A 903 -20.84 13.38 34.27
CA GLY A 903 -19.85 12.70 35.13
C GLY A 903 -19.77 13.18 36.57
N ALA A 904 -20.33 14.35 36.89
CA ALA A 904 -20.36 14.91 38.21
C ALA A 904 -21.41 14.22 39.09
N LYS A 905 -21.01 13.76 40.27
CA LYS A 905 -21.96 13.27 41.27
C LYS A 905 -22.66 14.46 41.90
N ARG A 906 -23.98 14.56 41.67
CA ARG A 906 -24.81 15.57 42.32
C ARG A 906 -24.72 15.42 43.84
N PRO A 907 -24.27 16.46 44.57
CA PRO A 907 -24.09 16.36 46.01
C PRO A 907 -25.42 16.27 46.76
N HIS A 908 -25.43 15.50 47.86
CA HIS A 908 -26.64 15.17 48.61
C HIS A 908 -27.29 16.40 49.26
N VAL A 909 -26.51 17.42 49.62
CA VAL A 909 -27.03 18.70 50.11
C VAL A 909 -28.07 19.34 49.17
N LEU A 910 -27.97 19.12 47.85
CA LEU A 910 -28.93 19.68 46.88
C LEU A 910 -30.30 18.99 46.92
N ASP A 911 -30.39 17.76 47.42
CA ASP A 911 -31.68 17.10 47.69
C ASP A 911 -32.37 17.67 48.94
N LEU A 912 -31.59 18.27 49.84
CA LEU A 912 -32.08 18.87 51.09
C LEU A 912 -32.44 20.37 50.94
N LEU A 913 -32.17 20.96 49.77
CA LEU A 913 -32.55 22.33 49.44
C LEU A 913 -33.87 22.37 48.65
N PRO A 914 -34.65 23.47 48.73
CA PRO A 914 -35.80 23.67 47.85
C PRO A 914 -35.37 23.64 46.36
N PRO A 915 -36.22 23.11 45.46
CA PRO A 915 -37.58 22.63 45.69
C PRO A 915 -37.68 21.17 46.19
N PHE A 916 -36.58 20.43 46.32
CA PHE A 916 -36.60 18.98 46.58
C PHE A 916 -36.78 18.59 48.06
N SER A 917 -36.56 19.54 48.97
CA SER A 917 -36.79 19.37 50.41
C SER A 917 -38.27 19.26 50.80
N GLN A 918 -39.19 19.61 49.91
CA GLN A 918 -40.64 19.57 50.16
C GLN A 918 -41.20 18.17 49.90
N MET A 919 -42.00 17.63 50.84
CA MET A 919 -42.50 16.25 50.79
C MET A 919 -43.36 15.91 49.55
N ASP A 920 -43.94 16.90 48.87
CA ASP A 920 -44.81 16.72 47.70
C ASP A 920 -44.12 17.03 46.34
N CYS A 921 -42.79 17.18 46.32
CA CYS A 921 -42.06 17.56 45.11
C CYS A 921 -41.90 16.38 44.12
N ASN A 922 -42.44 16.53 42.91
CA ASN A 922 -42.27 15.54 41.85
C ASN A 922 -41.04 15.89 40.97
N ARG A 923 -39.94 15.15 41.13
CA ARG A 923 -38.67 15.34 40.41
C ARG A 923 -38.81 15.43 38.89
N SER A 924 -39.82 14.77 38.31
CA SER A 924 -40.11 14.82 36.87
C SER A 924 -40.46 16.22 36.33
N HIS A 925 -40.90 17.15 37.19
CA HIS A 925 -41.22 18.52 36.79
C HIS A 925 -39.98 19.44 36.81
N HIS A 926 -38.85 18.97 37.34
CA HIS A 926 -37.63 19.73 37.52
C HIS A 926 -36.42 19.12 36.79
N VAL A 927 -36.65 18.39 35.69
CA VAL A 927 -35.59 17.72 34.92
C VAL A 927 -34.52 18.71 34.44
N SER A 928 -34.91 19.86 33.87
CA SER A 928 -33.95 20.89 33.43
C SER A 928 -33.15 21.49 34.58
N LEU A 929 -33.73 21.60 35.77
CA LEU A 929 -33.03 22.05 36.98
C LEU A 929 -31.99 21.01 37.42
N LEU A 930 -32.34 19.72 37.40
CA LEU A 930 -31.42 18.63 37.72
C LEU A 930 -30.24 18.59 36.73
N LYS A 931 -30.51 18.70 35.42
CA LYS A 931 -29.47 18.74 34.38
C LYS A 931 -28.53 19.94 34.56
N LEU A 932 -29.08 21.13 34.86
CA LEU A 932 -28.27 22.34 35.12
C LEU A 932 -27.42 22.22 36.39
N GLN A 933 -27.96 21.63 37.46
CA GLN A 933 -27.19 21.36 38.68
C GLN A 933 -26.03 20.40 38.40
N CYS A 934 -26.24 19.31 37.65
CA CYS A 934 -25.17 18.41 37.24
C CYS A 934 -24.10 19.10 36.39
N LEU A 935 -24.51 19.99 35.46
CA LEU A 935 -23.59 20.79 34.67
C LEU A 935 -22.74 21.73 35.55
N LEU A 936 -23.34 22.41 36.53
CA LEU A 936 -22.60 23.28 37.46
C LEU A 936 -21.63 22.48 38.32
N CYS A 937 -22.04 21.31 38.81
CA CYS A 937 -21.19 20.42 39.59
C CYS A 937 -20.00 19.85 38.80
N SER A 938 -20.05 19.83 37.47
CA SER A 938 -18.91 19.40 36.63
C SER A 938 -17.74 20.39 36.65
N GLY A 939 -17.99 21.66 37.01
CA GLY A 939 -16.97 22.71 36.99
C GLY A 939 -16.51 23.12 35.58
N TRP A 940 -17.28 22.78 34.54
CA TRP A 940 -16.93 23.05 33.14
C TRP A 940 -17.26 24.48 32.67
N LEU A 941 -18.07 25.24 33.41
CA LEU A 941 -18.46 26.61 33.05
C LEU A 941 -17.45 27.65 33.56
N GLU A 942 -17.08 28.61 32.70
CA GLU A 942 -16.22 29.73 33.06
C GLU A 942 -16.89 30.78 33.96
N GLU A 943 -16.07 31.58 34.65
CA GLU A 943 -16.50 32.71 35.50
C GLU A 943 -17.42 33.71 34.77
N SER A 944 -17.20 33.93 33.46
CA SER A 944 -18.04 34.78 32.62
C SER A 944 -19.48 34.23 32.50
N SER A 945 -19.62 32.91 32.31
CA SER A 945 -20.91 32.21 32.20
C SER A 945 -21.61 32.13 33.55
N LEU A 946 -20.86 31.92 34.63
CA LEU A 946 -21.37 31.88 36.00
C LEU A 946 -21.90 33.25 36.45
N SER A 947 -21.25 34.33 36.03
CA SER A 947 -21.72 35.71 36.26
C SER A 947 -23.03 35.98 35.53
N GLU A 948 -23.13 35.57 34.25
CA GLU A 948 -24.37 35.66 33.46
C GLU A 948 -25.52 34.88 34.10
N LEU A 949 -25.26 33.65 34.54
CA LEU A 949 -26.24 32.82 35.25
C LEU A 949 -26.68 33.48 36.55
N THR A 950 -25.75 34.01 37.34
CA THR A 950 -26.05 34.68 38.62
C THR A 950 -26.97 35.88 38.40
N GLN A 951 -26.69 36.70 37.39
CA GLN A 951 -27.56 37.83 37.03
C GLN A 951 -28.95 37.36 36.60
N PHE A 952 -29.03 36.37 35.71
CA PHE A 952 -30.31 35.88 35.19
C PHE A 952 -31.18 35.26 36.29
N VAL A 953 -30.58 34.44 37.17
CA VAL A 953 -31.29 33.81 38.28
C VAL A 953 -31.80 34.86 39.27
N GLY A 954 -31.01 35.89 39.56
CA GLY A 954 -31.42 36.99 40.44
C GLY A 954 -32.55 37.87 39.89
N GLU A 955 -32.64 38.02 38.56
CA GLU A 955 -33.66 38.86 37.91
C GLU A 955 -34.97 38.12 37.59
N TYR A 956 -34.91 36.84 37.20
CA TYR A 956 -36.05 36.14 36.57
C TYR A 956 -36.54 34.89 37.29
N MET A 957 -35.82 34.35 38.28
CA MET A 957 -36.20 33.09 38.94
C MET A 957 -36.75 33.29 40.37
N PRO A 958 -37.74 32.47 40.79
CA PRO A 958 -38.18 32.43 42.19
C PRO A 958 -37.02 32.03 43.12
N GLU A 959 -36.95 32.67 44.29
CA GLU A 959 -35.87 32.42 45.27
C GLU A 959 -35.71 30.95 45.63
N ASP A 960 -36.81 30.20 45.76
CA ASP A 960 -36.79 28.79 46.16
C ASP A 960 -36.09 27.87 45.15
N ILE A 961 -36.17 28.18 43.85
CA ILE A 961 -35.52 27.38 42.79
C ILE A 961 -34.11 27.91 42.52
N GLY A 962 -33.98 29.24 42.46
CA GLY A 962 -32.75 29.93 42.14
C GLY A 962 -31.67 29.80 43.21
N PHE A 963 -32.04 29.62 44.49
CA PHE A 963 -31.08 29.55 45.59
C PHE A 963 -30.04 28.44 45.39
N SER A 964 -30.48 27.23 45.01
CA SER A 964 -29.56 26.11 44.74
C SER A 964 -28.56 26.40 43.60
N LEU A 965 -29.00 27.14 42.57
CA LEU A 965 -28.15 27.52 41.44
C LEU A 965 -27.16 28.62 41.81
N LEU A 966 -27.57 29.60 42.63
CA LEU A 966 -26.69 30.68 43.10
C LEU A 966 -25.56 30.16 43.99
N VAL A 967 -25.88 29.19 44.87
CA VAL A 967 -24.89 28.53 45.74
C VAL A 967 -23.87 27.75 44.90
N LEU A 968 -24.30 27.05 43.87
CA LEU A 968 -23.41 26.30 42.97
C LEU A 968 -22.58 27.22 42.05
N ALA A 969 -23.13 28.36 41.63
CA ALA A 969 -22.44 29.29 40.74
C ALA A 969 -21.38 30.15 41.45
N ASN A 970 -21.54 30.38 42.76
CA ASN A 970 -20.61 31.18 43.58
C ASN A 970 -20.16 30.40 44.83
N PRO A 971 -19.29 29.38 44.69
CA PRO A 971 -18.89 28.53 45.82
C PRO A 971 -18.20 29.32 46.94
N SER A 972 -17.43 30.37 46.60
CA SER A 972 -16.73 31.23 47.58
C SER A 972 -17.67 31.99 48.51
N LYS A 973 -18.86 32.37 48.03
CA LYS A 973 -19.92 33.02 48.83
C LYS A 973 -20.98 32.01 49.30
N GLY A 974 -20.89 30.77 48.87
CA GLY A 974 -21.86 29.72 49.20
C GLY A 974 -21.99 29.51 50.71
N VAL A 975 -20.87 29.62 51.46
CA VAL A 975 -20.87 29.56 52.93
C VAL A 975 -21.69 30.70 53.52
N GLU A 976 -21.43 31.96 53.13
CA GLU A 976 -22.17 33.14 53.62
C GLU A 976 -23.67 33.01 53.33
N MET A 977 -24.01 32.60 52.10
CA MET A 977 -25.40 32.41 51.67
C MET A 977 -26.13 31.29 52.44
N MET A 978 -25.45 30.18 52.71
CA MET A 978 -26.00 29.03 53.43
C MET A 978 -26.12 29.30 54.93
N VAL A 979 -25.17 30.03 55.52
CA VAL A 979 -25.19 30.44 56.93
C VAL A 979 -26.41 31.29 57.24
N ASP A 980 -26.74 32.26 56.38
CA ASP A 980 -27.85 33.18 56.65
C ASP A 980 -29.24 32.56 56.40
N LYS A 981 -29.39 31.62 55.45
CA LYS A 981 -30.70 31.06 55.07
C LYS A 981 -30.95 29.61 55.52
N TYR A 982 -29.94 28.74 55.56
CA TYR A 982 -30.08 27.31 55.88
C TYR A 982 -28.93 26.79 56.77
N PRO A 983 -28.76 27.33 57.99
CA PRO A 983 -27.60 27.02 58.84
C PRO A 983 -27.51 25.54 59.24
N ASN A 984 -28.64 24.85 59.40
CA ASN A 984 -28.69 23.41 59.74
C ASN A 984 -28.16 22.49 58.63
N LEU A 985 -28.06 22.97 57.39
CA LEU A 985 -27.54 22.21 56.25
C LEU A 985 -26.04 22.43 56.04
N LEU A 986 -25.41 23.36 56.77
CA LEU A 986 -23.98 23.63 56.68
C LEU A 986 -23.08 22.42 56.95
N PRO A 987 -23.37 21.52 57.92
CA PRO A 987 -22.54 20.33 58.12
C PRO A 987 -22.52 19.40 56.91
N GLN A 988 -23.69 19.25 56.25
CA GLN A 988 -23.82 18.43 55.05
C GLN A 988 -23.24 19.14 53.82
N PHE A 989 -23.41 20.46 53.71
CA PHE A 989 -22.77 21.29 52.67
C PHE A 989 -21.23 21.21 52.75
N ALA A 990 -20.67 21.32 53.96
CA ALA A 990 -19.24 21.21 54.19
C ALA A 990 -18.69 19.83 53.79
N LYS A 991 -19.46 18.77 54.03
CA LYS A 991 -19.10 17.40 53.67
C LYS A 991 -19.13 17.16 52.16
N ASP A 992 -20.08 17.76 51.47
CA ASP A 992 -20.36 17.46 50.06
C ASP A 992 -19.65 18.40 49.07
N MET A 993 -19.38 19.66 49.46
CA MET A 993 -18.95 20.73 48.55
C MET A 993 -17.58 21.36 48.87
N LEU A 994 -17.10 21.28 50.12
CA LEU A 994 -15.85 21.95 50.53
C LEU A 994 -14.69 20.96 50.55
N LEU A 995 -13.66 21.23 49.75
CA LEU A 995 -12.51 20.32 49.59
C LEU A 995 -11.18 20.99 49.97
N SER A 996 -11.09 22.32 49.98
CA SER A 996 -9.82 23.01 50.17
C SER A 996 -9.61 23.55 51.60
N GLU A 997 -8.35 23.58 52.05
CA GLU A 997 -7.93 24.16 53.33
C GLU A 997 -8.46 25.60 53.59
N PRO A 998 -8.37 26.56 52.64
CA PRO A 998 -8.84 27.92 52.88
C PRO A 998 -10.37 28.05 53.00
N GLU A 999 -11.13 27.25 52.24
CA GLU A 999 -12.60 27.25 52.32
C GLU A 999 -13.09 26.72 53.67
N LEU A 1000 -12.45 25.67 54.19
CA LEU A 1000 -12.77 25.10 55.49
C LEU A 1000 -12.39 26.05 56.64
N LYS A 1001 -11.28 26.79 56.52
CA LYS A 1001 -10.93 27.88 57.43
C LYS A 1001 -11.98 28.98 57.42
N HIS A 1002 -12.41 29.40 56.23
CA HIS A 1002 -13.41 30.43 56.05
C HIS A 1002 -14.77 30.00 56.62
N LEU A 1003 -15.18 28.73 56.45
CA LEU A 1003 -16.38 28.17 57.07
C LEU A 1003 -16.34 28.31 58.60
N ILE A 1004 -15.26 27.85 59.23
CA ILE A 1004 -15.11 27.90 60.69
C ILE A 1004 -15.11 29.36 61.18
N ALA A 1005 -14.37 30.23 60.51
CA ALA A 1005 -14.32 31.66 60.86
C ALA A 1005 -15.68 32.35 60.69
N THR A 1006 -16.45 32.02 59.66
CA THR A 1006 -17.77 32.62 59.40
C THR A 1006 -18.79 32.15 60.44
N ILE A 1007 -18.79 30.86 60.78
CA ILE A 1007 -19.65 30.32 61.85
C ILE A 1007 -19.27 30.93 63.21
N GLN A 1008 -17.98 31.08 63.51
CA GLN A 1008 -17.51 31.74 64.74
C GLN A 1008 -17.92 33.20 64.81
N THR A 1009 -17.79 33.94 63.70
CA THR A 1009 -18.25 35.34 63.63
C THR A 1009 -19.76 35.44 63.92
N LYS A 1010 -20.57 34.50 63.41
CA LYS A 1010 -22.01 34.45 63.71
C LYS A 1010 -22.32 34.05 65.14
N ILE A 1011 -21.52 33.17 65.75
CA ILE A 1011 -21.62 32.84 67.19
C ILE A 1011 -21.32 34.08 68.04
N ASP A 1012 -20.29 34.85 67.67
CA ASP A 1012 -19.94 36.09 68.36
C ASP A 1012 -21.05 37.16 68.19
N GLU A 1013 -21.63 37.27 66.98
CA GLU A 1013 -22.81 38.12 66.72
C GLU A 1013 -24.05 37.69 67.53
N GLU A 1014 -24.34 36.38 67.66
CA GLU A 1014 -25.44 35.86 68.49
C GLU A 1014 -25.23 36.11 69.99
N GLN A 1015 -23.98 36.01 70.46
CA GLN A 1015 -23.61 36.29 71.85
C GLN A 1015 -23.73 37.78 72.20
N GLU A 1016 -23.52 38.66 71.23
CA GLU A 1016 -23.74 40.10 71.40
C GLU A 1016 -25.24 40.48 71.34
N SER A 1017 -26.07 39.73 70.60
CA SER A 1017 -27.48 40.07 70.38
C SER A 1017 -28.48 39.56 71.43
N TYR A 1018 -28.18 38.50 72.18
CA TYR A 1018 -29.11 37.92 73.17
C TYR A 1018 -28.51 37.83 74.58
N LYS A 1019 -29.09 38.57 75.54
CA LYS A 1019 -28.75 38.51 76.98
C LYS A 1019 -29.61 37.55 77.81
N GLU A 1020 -30.45 36.71 77.19
CA GLU A 1020 -31.29 35.75 77.92
C GLU A 1020 -31.18 34.34 77.32
N GLU A 1021 -31.00 33.36 78.21
CA GLU A 1021 -30.79 31.94 77.91
C GLU A 1021 -32.09 31.27 77.41
N ASP A 1022 -32.26 31.18 76.09
CA ASP A 1022 -33.23 30.26 75.49
C ASP A 1022 -32.46 29.07 74.87
N PRO A 1023 -32.80 27.80 75.17
CA PRO A 1023 -32.02 26.64 74.72
C PRO A 1023 -32.08 26.36 73.20
N GLU A 1024 -32.94 27.07 72.45
CA GLU A 1024 -32.93 27.09 70.98
C GLU A 1024 -31.93 28.11 70.39
N SER A 1025 -31.27 28.95 71.21
CA SER A 1025 -30.38 30.04 70.75
C SER A 1025 -28.92 29.64 70.48
N ARG A 1026 -28.57 28.35 70.56
CA ARG A 1026 -27.20 27.85 70.28
C ARG A 1026 -27.09 27.13 68.94
N LEU A 1027 -27.81 27.62 67.94
CA LEU A 1027 -27.91 26.95 66.65
C LEU A 1027 -26.52 26.88 65.97
N TYR A 1028 -25.78 27.99 65.89
CA TYR A 1028 -24.45 27.97 65.27
C TYR A 1028 -23.40 27.24 66.11
N THR A 1029 -23.52 27.22 67.45
CA THR A 1029 -22.63 26.43 68.31
C THR A 1029 -22.79 24.94 68.05
N ASN A 1030 -24.04 24.45 67.95
CA ASN A 1030 -24.31 23.05 67.64
C ASN A 1030 -23.84 22.69 66.22
N VAL A 1031 -24.05 23.59 65.25
CA VAL A 1031 -23.57 23.42 63.86
C VAL A 1031 -22.03 23.39 63.82
N LEU A 1032 -21.34 24.24 64.58
CA LEU A 1032 -19.88 24.25 64.67
C LEU A 1032 -19.34 22.94 65.26
N GLU A 1033 -19.97 22.43 66.32
CA GLU A 1033 -19.60 21.13 66.89
C GLU A 1033 -19.80 19.99 65.89
N GLU A 1034 -20.87 19.99 65.11
CA GLU A 1034 -21.14 18.98 64.09
C GLU A 1034 -20.13 19.05 62.94
N VAL A 1035 -19.82 20.25 62.44
CA VAL A 1035 -18.78 20.49 61.43
C VAL A 1035 -17.42 20.01 61.93
N LEU A 1036 -16.99 20.40 63.14
CA LEU A 1036 -15.70 20.01 63.70
C LEU A 1036 -15.60 18.51 63.95
N ASN A 1037 -16.68 17.86 64.40
CA ASN A 1037 -16.74 16.41 64.56
C ASN A 1037 -16.67 15.67 63.22
N ASN A 1038 -17.29 16.22 62.17
CA ASN A 1038 -17.22 15.65 60.83
C ASN A 1038 -15.82 15.81 60.24
N LEU A 1039 -15.23 17.01 60.29
CA LEU A 1039 -13.88 17.28 59.81
C LEU A 1039 -12.81 16.47 60.56
N ALA A 1040 -12.95 16.28 61.87
CA ALA A 1040 -12.04 15.44 62.66
C ALA A 1040 -12.08 13.97 62.25
N ARG A 1041 -13.18 13.50 61.63
CA ARG A 1041 -13.31 12.12 61.14
C ARG A 1041 -12.83 11.94 59.71
N THR A 1042 -12.87 12.98 58.88
CA THR A 1042 -12.59 12.89 57.45
C THR A 1042 -11.18 13.33 57.06
N LEU A 1043 -10.60 14.32 57.75
CA LEU A 1043 -9.29 14.89 57.40
C LEU A 1043 -8.12 14.23 58.13
N SER A 1044 -6.93 14.32 57.54
CA SER A 1044 -5.69 13.91 58.21
C SER A 1044 -5.37 14.83 59.40
N CYS A 1045 -4.64 14.32 60.40
CA CYS A 1045 -4.27 15.14 61.56
C CYS A 1045 -3.45 16.37 61.18
N GLU A 1046 -2.65 16.30 60.12
CA GLU A 1046 -1.83 17.42 59.66
C GLU A 1046 -2.69 18.52 59.00
N GLU A 1047 -3.65 18.15 58.15
CA GLU A 1047 -4.57 19.10 57.49
C GLU A 1047 -5.56 19.70 58.49
N PHE A 1048 -6.13 18.86 59.37
CA PHE A 1048 -7.08 19.30 60.39
C PHE A 1048 -6.47 20.33 61.34
N THR A 1049 -5.21 20.13 61.77
CA THR A 1049 -4.52 21.08 62.65
C THR A 1049 -4.19 22.40 61.94
N LYS A 1050 -3.98 22.39 60.62
CA LYS A 1050 -3.73 23.61 59.83
C LYS A 1050 -4.97 24.48 59.69
N ILE A 1051 -6.17 23.87 59.65
CA ILE A 1051 -7.45 24.54 59.42
C ILE A 1051 -8.02 25.19 60.69
N LEU A 1052 -7.67 24.67 61.87
CA LEU A 1052 -8.19 25.18 63.13
C LEU A 1052 -7.56 26.52 63.55
N PRO A 1053 -8.35 27.45 64.13
CA PRO A 1053 -7.81 28.62 64.82
C PRO A 1053 -6.97 28.24 66.05
N PRO A 1054 -6.00 29.06 66.47
CA PRO A 1054 -5.23 28.81 67.68
C PRO A 1054 -6.10 28.98 68.94
N GLY A 1055 -6.42 27.89 69.64
CA GLY A 1055 -7.23 27.91 70.87
C GLY A 1055 -7.24 26.57 71.61
N LYS A 1056 -7.28 26.60 72.95
CA LYS A 1056 -7.30 25.38 73.80
C LYS A 1056 -8.61 24.58 73.67
N GLU A 1057 -9.68 25.24 73.25
CA GLU A 1057 -11.00 24.64 73.05
C GLU A 1057 -11.05 23.59 71.91
N PHE A 1058 -10.05 23.56 71.03
CA PHE A 1058 -9.98 22.61 69.92
C PHE A 1058 -9.12 21.35 70.21
N GLU A 1059 -8.40 21.28 71.34
CA GLU A 1059 -7.51 20.16 71.69
C GLU A 1059 -8.25 18.81 71.75
N GLY A 1060 -9.49 18.81 72.24
CA GLY A 1060 -10.33 17.61 72.30
C GLY A 1060 -10.66 17.02 70.92
N TYR A 1061 -10.83 17.87 69.91
CA TYR A 1061 -11.10 17.45 68.53
C TYR A 1061 -9.82 16.94 67.84
N ILE A 1062 -8.65 17.52 68.13
CA ILE A 1062 -7.35 17.04 67.63
C ILE A 1062 -7.07 15.62 68.13
N LEU A 1063 -7.33 15.34 69.41
CA LEU A 1063 -7.18 14.00 69.97
C LEU A 1063 -8.11 12.98 69.29
N LYS A 1064 -9.34 13.38 68.99
CA LYS A 1064 -10.34 12.55 68.29
C LYS A 1064 -9.94 12.27 66.84
N CYS A 1065 -9.33 13.25 66.16
CA CYS A 1065 -8.75 13.09 64.83
C CYS A 1065 -7.59 12.07 64.84
N GLN A 1066 -6.67 12.15 65.82
CA GLN A 1066 -5.57 11.20 65.99
C GLN A 1066 -6.04 9.76 66.23
N GLN A 1067 -7.08 9.60 67.06
CA GLN A 1067 -7.69 8.28 67.28
C GLN A 1067 -8.34 7.73 66.01
N THR A 1068 -8.97 8.58 65.21
CA THR A 1068 -9.61 8.18 63.94
C THR A 1068 -8.56 7.82 62.88
N ALA A 1069 -7.48 8.60 62.76
CA ALA A 1069 -6.37 8.32 61.87
C ALA A 1069 -5.67 6.99 62.22
N HIS A 1070 -5.47 6.70 63.51
CA HIS A 1070 -4.93 5.43 63.97
C HIS A 1070 -5.86 4.24 63.62
N ALA A 1071 -7.17 4.42 63.75
CA ALA A 1071 -8.15 3.41 63.37
C ALA A 1071 -8.17 3.14 61.85
N CYS A 1072 -8.08 4.19 61.01
CA CYS A 1072 -7.97 4.05 59.56
C CYS A 1072 -6.66 3.35 59.14
N HIS A 1073 -5.53 3.71 59.75
CA HIS A 1073 -4.25 3.05 59.49
C HIS A 1073 -4.28 1.55 59.83
N LEU A 1074 -4.91 1.17 60.94
CA LEU A 1074 -5.16 -0.22 61.30
C LEU A 1074 -6.04 -0.94 60.26
N LYS A 1075 -7.11 -0.29 59.79
CA LYS A 1075 -7.99 -0.83 58.74
C LYS A 1075 -7.22 -1.07 57.44
N ASP A 1076 -6.39 -0.13 57.00
CA ASP A 1076 -5.60 -0.28 55.77
C ASP A 1076 -4.54 -1.36 55.90
N MET A 1077 -3.87 -1.46 57.05
CA MET A 1077 -2.98 -2.59 57.34
C MET A 1077 -3.72 -3.93 57.26
N ILE A 1078 -4.94 -4.02 57.80
CA ILE A 1078 -5.79 -5.22 57.72
C ILE A 1078 -6.19 -5.52 56.27
N MET A 1079 -6.55 -4.51 55.47
CA MET A 1079 -6.90 -4.71 54.05
C MET A 1079 -5.70 -5.15 53.22
N VAL A 1080 -4.52 -4.53 53.40
CA VAL A 1080 -3.29 -4.90 52.70
C VAL A 1080 -2.81 -6.30 53.09
N THR A 1081 -2.88 -6.65 54.38
CA THR A 1081 -2.58 -8.02 54.83
C THR A 1081 -3.62 -9.02 54.31
N GLY A 1082 -4.90 -8.65 54.26
CA GLY A 1082 -5.98 -9.44 53.66
C GLY A 1082 -5.78 -9.69 52.17
N HIS A 1083 -5.43 -8.67 51.39
CA HIS A 1083 -5.10 -8.80 49.97
C HIS A 1083 -3.84 -9.66 49.76
N ARG A 1084 -2.80 -9.52 50.60
CA ARG A 1084 -1.62 -10.41 50.59
C ARG A 1084 -1.96 -11.87 50.91
N LEU A 1085 -2.86 -12.11 51.85
CA LEU A 1085 -3.38 -13.44 52.21
C LEU A 1085 -4.20 -14.04 51.06
N MET A 1086 -5.08 -13.26 50.44
CA MET A 1086 -5.87 -13.67 49.28
C MET A 1086 -4.97 -14.01 48.08
N ALA A 1087 -3.94 -13.21 47.82
CA ALA A 1087 -2.96 -13.45 46.75
C ALA A 1087 -2.11 -14.69 47.00
N THR A 1088 -1.74 -14.99 48.26
CA THR A 1088 -1.00 -16.22 48.61
C THR A 1088 -1.88 -17.48 48.58
N MET A 1089 -3.21 -17.33 48.75
CA MET A 1089 -4.16 -18.43 48.69
C MET A 1089 -4.76 -18.71 47.30
N ASN A 1090 -4.35 -17.97 46.25
CA ASN A 1090 -4.79 -18.17 44.86
C ASN A 1090 -6.32 -18.20 44.66
N LEU A 1091 -7.06 -17.54 45.55
CA LEU A 1091 -8.50 -17.33 45.40
C LEU A 1091 -8.69 -16.13 44.47
N LYS A 1092 -9.01 -16.39 43.20
CA LYS A 1092 -9.45 -15.34 42.28
C LYS A 1092 -10.66 -14.65 42.90
N SER A 1093 -10.54 -13.35 43.14
CA SER A 1093 -11.50 -12.52 43.84
C SER A 1093 -12.88 -12.55 43.18
N PHE A 1094 -13.92 -12.71 44.00
CA PHE A 1094 -15.21 -12.10 43.75
C PHE A 1094 -15.07 -10.61 44.02
N THR A 1095 -14.92 -9.84 42.96
CA THR A 1095 -15.33 -8.43 42.87
C THR A 1095 -15.83 -8.24 41.47
#